data_AF-A0A817QTU9-F1
#
_entry.id   AF-A0A817QTU9-F1
#
_cell.length_a   1.000
_cell.length_b   1.000
_cell.length_c   1.000
_cell.angle_alpha   90.00
_cell.angle_beta   90.00
_cell.angle_gamma   90.00
#
_symmetry.space_group_name_H-M   'P 1'
#
loop_
_entity.id
_entity.type
_entity.pdbx_description
1 polymer ?
#
loop_
_entity_poly.entity_id
_entity_poly.type
_entity_poly.pdbx_seq_one_letter_code
_entity_poly.pdbx_strand_id
1 'polypeptide(L)'
;MPVILTQNIVIELGLINGMNGIFRQLVYEEDSASTNVLPETCPNNTRYIHKRLYTLIEIIKSKIECNLEQLQPNIIPIPVMEETFRIDIADVLPKKKRSKSNQKAILSIKQRPLPLVPAYSITTYKSLGQTLNNVVIDLKLSNETDDIAAIYVPLSRVQRLTDLIILGHFDHKVLLRKPTTKPYFQANANEIHTLNSKDIEMALDNNSKRTYNTGSNSVLNKLLQHIKTVGGRVMGSAYSRTALRTRIHALIFNQGLPSIFLTLNPADTHSPVALYFAGVKLNLDNVQNEQLMDTYRRAEIIASHPVSTAKFFHLLITNILGTMIMGGVLGPVKAYFGTVESQGPGSLHLHLLIWLDHDMKPADMKEKIQDATFRNKLKAYLEDIIKEDLDDFKDKQVIESSDVVPRSFNTPTRLSQDNIYTALRTIDLTGFAENTDKFPIPSTPAKQYQSSPSISYRSPIVTPLPQTPAHDRSTIDMNISYNQLNLLPACLPTPNPSSPNFISRFRADVTQLVESGNTHKHSDRCYKYYNANRGNKKICCMRMPRKLVPVSTIDPDTGHISMRRSDPWINNFNEYLISACRSNIDIKFIWTGSDAKALVYYITDYITKMSLSFHDTFSLVQKSITSLQKFKQSIR
;
A
#
# COMPACT_ATOMS: atom_id res chain seq x y z
N MET A 1 31.62 -4.80 -28.55
CA MET A 1 30.66 -3.80 -29.08
C MET A 1 29.82 -3.24 -27.93
N PRO A 2 29.71 -1.92 -27.73
CA PRO A 2 28.81 -1.34 -26.73
C PRO A 2 27.36 -1.73 -27.02
N VAL A 3 26.65 -2.18 -26.00
CA VAL A 3 25.25 -2.60 -26.08
C VAL A 3 24.47 -2.12 -24.86
N ILE A 4 23.15 -1.97 -25.05
CA ILE A 4 22.19 -1.69 -23.98
C ILE A 4 21.20 -2.85 -23.87
N LEU A 5 20.94 -3.29 -22.64
CA LEU A 5 19.84 -4.20 -22.34
C LEU A 5 18.49 -3.52 -22.63
N THR A 6 17.62 -4.17 -23.40
CA THR A 6 16.29 -3.63 -23.74
C THR A 6 15.19 -4.12 -22.81
N GLN A 7 15.49 -5.09 -21.95
CA GLN A 7 14.54 -5.72 -21.03
C GLN A 7 15.17 -5.93 -19.64
N ASN A 8 14.31 -6.07 -18.64
CA ASN A 8 14.73 -6.51 -17.31
C ASN A 8 14.92 -8.02 -17.33
N ILE A 9 16.15 -8.47 -17.12
CA ILE A 9 16.49 -9.90 -17.13
C ILE A 9 16.46 -10.42 -15.70
N VAL A 10 17.31 -9.86 -14.82
CA VAL A 10 17.35 -10.18 -13.39
C VAL A 10 17.58 -8.90 -12.60
N ILE A 11 16.50 -8.33 -12.09
CA ILE A 11 16.51 -7.02 -11.40
C ILE A 11 17.39 -7.08 -10.16
N GLU A 12 17.34 -8.18 -9.40
CA GLU A 12 18.10 -8.36 -8.16
C GLU A 12 19.62 -8.30 -8.36
N LEU A 13 20.09 -8.74 -9.54
CA LEU A 13 21.49 -8.74 -9.93
C LEU A 13 21.92 -7.47 -10.69
N GLY A 14 20.99 -6.53 -10.85
CA GLY A 14 21.20 -5.28 -11.57
C GLY A 14 21.01 -5.38 -13.08
N LEU A 15 20.68 -6.54 -13.66
CA LEU A 15 20.48 -6.72 -15.10
C LEU A 15 19.13 -6.17 -15.56
N ILE A 16 19.06 -4.85 -15.69
CA ILE A 16 17.83 -4.10 -15.98
C ILE A 16 17.87 -3.43 -17.36
N ASN A 17 16.68 -3.11 -17.89
CA ASN A 17 16.52 -2.32 -19.11
C ASN A 17 17.26 -0.98 -18.98
N GLY A 18 18.07 -0.65 -19.98
CA GLY A 18 18.91 0.55 -20.03
C GLY A 18 20.33 0.33 -19.50
N MET A 19 20.65 -0.84 -18.94
CA MET A 19 22.01 -1.14 -18.49
C MET A 19 22.96 -1.28 -19.68
N ASN A 20 24.10 -0.57 -19.59
CA ASN A 20 25.18 -0.65 -20.57
C ASN A 20 26.07 -1.88 -20.32
N GLY A 21 26.54 -2.48 -21.40
CA GLY A 21 27.54 -3.54 -21.37
C GLY A 21 28.38 -3.56 -22.64
N ILE A 22 29.42 -4.40 -22.64
CA ILE A 22 30.24 -4.67 -23.82
C ILE A 22 29.93 -6.08 -24.29
N PHE A 23 29.30 -6.21 -25.45
CA PHE A 23 29.15 -7.47 -26.15
C PHE A 23 30.54 -8.05 -26.48
N ARG A 24 30.78 -9.29 -26.05
CA ARG A 24 32.02 -10.04 -26.24
C ARG A 24 31.86 -11.16 -27.27
N GLN A 25 30.83 -11.98 -27.14
CA GLN A 25 30.64 -13.16 -27.99
C GLN A 25 29.16 -13.50 -28.16
N LEU A 26 28.79 -14.02 -29.33
CA LEU A 26 27.51 -14.68 -29.57
C LEU A 26 27.73 -16.20 -29.55
N VAL A 27 26.88 -16.92 -28.81
CA VAL A 27 26.85 -18.38 -28.79
C VAL A 27 25.62 -18.86 -29.55
N TYR A 28 25.84 -19.77 -30.49
CA TYR A 28 24.86 -20.24 -31.46
C TYR A 28 25.18 -21.66 -31.91
N GLU A 29 24.21 -22.36 -32.50
CA GLU A 29 24.43 -23.69 -33.08
C GLU A 29 25.18 -23.56 -34.42
N GLU A 30 26.29 -24.27 -34.61
CA GLU A 30 27.19 -24.11 -35.77
C GLU A 30 26.52 -24.38 -37.12
N ASP A 31 25.55 -25.30 -37.14
CA ASP A 31 24.71 -25.65 -38.29
C ASP A 31 23.76 -24.51 -38.73
N SER A 32 23.60 -23.47 -37.91
CA SER A 32 22.66 -22.37 -38.15
C SER A 32 23.26 -21.14 -38.85
N ALA A 33 24.55 -21.19 -39.20
CA ALA A 33 25.26 -20.10 -39.85
C ALA A 33 25.18 -20.21 -41.38
N SER A 34 24.45 -19.29 -42.02
CA SER A 34 24.34 -19.20 -43.48
C SER A 34 25.00 -17.92 -44.02
N THR A 35 25.67 -18.01 -45.17
CA THR A 35 26.18 -16.85 -45.93
C THR A 35 25.22 -16.40 -47.05
N ASN A 36 24.16 -17.16 -47.32
CA ASN A 36 23.28 -16.97 -48.48
C ASN A 36 22.02 -16.16 -48.16
N VAL A 37 22.11 -14.86 -47.85
CA VAL A 37 20.91 -13.98 -47.87
C VAL A 37 21.24 -12.51 -48.20
N LEU A 38 20.51 -11.98 -49.20
CA LEU A 38 20.32 -10.58 -49.66
C LEU A 38 21.57 -9.82 -50.18
N PRO A 39 21.70 -9.60 -51.52
CA PRO A 39 22.91 -9.06 -52.15
C PRO A 39 23.20 -7.55 -52.04
N GLU A 40 22.37 -6.71 -51.39
CA GLU A 40 22.46 -5.25 -51.64
C GLU A 40 22.88 -4.36 -50.46
N THR A 41 22.98 -4.87 -49.22
CA THR A 41 23.16 -3.97 -48.04
C THR A 41 24.21 -4.38 -47.01
N CYS A 42 24.83 -5.56 -47.12
CA CYS A 42 25.75 -6.08 -46.11
C CYS A 42 27.13 -6.46 -46.71
N PRO A 43 28.25 -6.29 -45.98
CA PRO A 43 29.57 -6.73 -46.44
C PRO A 43 29.63 -8.24 -46.75
N ASN A 44 30.44 -8.64 -47.73
CA ASN A 44 30.57 -10.01 -48.23
C ASN A 44 30.99 -11.06 -47.17
N ASN A 45 31.49 -10.64 -46.01
CA ASN A 45 31.88 -11.49 -44.89
C ASN A 45 30.80 -11.63 -43.81
N THR A 46 29.56 -11.19 -44.07
CA THR A 46 28.45 -11.26 -43.11
C THR A 46 27.93 -12.71 -42.97
N ARG A 47 27.92 -13.23 -41.74
CA ARG A 47 27.31 -14.52 -41.41
C ARG A 47 25.94 -14.30 -40.76
N TYR A 48 24.90 -14.91 -41.31
CA TYR A 48 23.56 -14.89 -40.74
C TYR A 48 23.36 -16.10 -39.85
N ILE A 49 22.90 -15.88 -38.62
CA ILE A 49 22.72 -16.93 -37.60
C ILE A 49 21.24 -17.06 -37.27
N HIS A 50 20.66 -18.20 -37.63
CA HIS A 50 19.22 -18.46 -37.45
C HIS A 50 18.88 -18.95 -36.03
N LYS A 51 19.80 -19.68 -35.38
CA LYS A 51 19.61 -20.23 -34.02
C LYS A 51 20.66 -19.70 -33.04
N ARG A 52 20.38 -18.52 -32.49
CA ARG A 52 21.17 -17.94 -31.39
C ARG A 52 20.69 -18.49 -30.04
N LEU A 53 21.64 -18.84 -29.17
CA LEU A 53 21.35 -19.37 -27.84
C LEU A 53 21.43 -18.25 -26.78
N TYR A 54 22.60 -17.62 -26.68
CA TYR A 54 22.86 -16.53 -25.73
C TYR A 54 24.05 -15.70 -26.18
N THR A 55 24.29 -14.58 -25.50
CA THR A 55 25.43 -13.69 -25.73
C THR A 55 26.22 -13.48 -24.46
N LEU A 56 27.54 -13.40 -24.57
CA LEU A 56 28.40 -13.03 -23.46
C LEU A 56 28.58 -11.52 -23.45
N ILE A 57 28.19 -10.88 -22.35
CA ILE A 57 28.26 -9.44 -22.16
C ILE A 57 29.06 -9.14 -20.91
N GLU A 58 30.02 -8.23 -21.05
CA GLU A 58 30.75 -7.70 -19.92
C GLU A 58 30.01 -6.49 -19.32
N ILE A 59 29.75 -6.55 -18.01
CA ILE A 59 29.03 -5.50 -17.27
C ILE A 59 29.82 -5.14 -16.01
N ILE A 60 30.58 -4.04 -16.09
CA ILE A 60 31.52 -3.56 -15.06
C ILE A 60 30.82 -3.20 -13.73
N LYS A 61 29.53 -2.82 -13.75
CA LYS A 61 28.76 -2.40 -12.57
C LYS A 61 27.79 -3.47 -12.06
N SER A 62 27.88 -4.71 -12.53
CA SER A 62 26.98 -5.76 -12.05
C SER A 62 27.31 -6.13 -10.61
N LYS A 63 26.30 -6.46 -9.80
CA LYS A 63 26.50 -7.03 -8.45
C LYS A 63 26.78 -8.53 -8.48
N ILE A 64 27.14 -9.03 -9.66
CA ILE A 64 27.29 -10.46 -9.92
C ILE A 64 28.74 -10.82 -9.61
N GLU A 65 28.98 -11.30 -8.39
CA GLU A 65 30.26 -11.90 -7.95
C GLU A 65 30.45 -13.32 -8.51
N CYS A 66 29.87 -13.66 -9.66
CA CYS A 66 29.88 -15.03 -10.16
C CYS A 66 31.24 -15.43 -10.71
N ASN A 67 31.99 -16.21 -9.91
CA ASN A 67 32.77 -17.33 -10.42
C ASN A 67 31.79 -18.41 -10.93
N LEU A 68 31.15 -18.18 -12.09
CA LEU A 68 30.71 -19.32 -12.91
C LEU A 68 32.01 -20.01 -13.31
N GLU A 69 32.19 -21.29 -12.95
CA GLU A 69 33.46 -22.02 -12.80
C GLU A 69 34.48 -21.97 -13.98
N GLN A 70 34.17 -21.27 -15.08
CA GLN A 70 35.03 -21.10 -16.26
C GLN A 70 34.95 -19.70 -16.92
N LEU A 71 34.17 -18.74 -16.41
CA LEU A 71 34.02 -17.41 -17.01
C LEU A 71 34.80 -16.35 -16.21
N GLN A 72 35.42 -15.40 -16.93
CA GLN A 72 36.08 -14.27 -16.28
C GLN A 72 35.09 -13.41 -15.48
N PRO A 73 35.53 -12.78 -14.37
CA PRO A 73 34.70 -11.86 -13.59
C PRO A 73 34.04 -10.80 -14.49
N ASN A 74 32.77 -10.50 -14.25
CA ASN A 74 31.93 -9.52 -14.98
C ASN A 74 31.43 -9.94 -16.38
N ILE A 75 31.72 -11.15 -16.87
CA ILE A 75 31.13 -11.68 -18.11
C ILE A 75 29.87 -12.48 -17.80
N ILE A 76 28.74 -12.06 -18.38
CA ILE A 76 27.42 -12.58 -18.05
C ILE A 76 26.75 -13.13 -19.32
N PRO A 77 26.24 -14.38 -19.31
CA PRO A 77 25.46 -14.92 -20.40
C PRO A 77 24.04 -14.34 -20.40
N ILE A 78 23.66 -13.70 -21.51
CA ILE A 78 22.34 -13.12 -21.75
C ILE A 78 21.60 -13.97 -22.79
N PRO A 79 20.54 -14.70 -22.39
CA PRO A 79 19.81 -15.59 -23.28
C PRO A 79 18.89 -14.83 -24.23
N VAL A 80 18.43 -15.52 -25.29
CA VAL A 80 17.28 -15.06 -26.08
C VAL A 80 16.02 -15.00 -25.22
N MET A 81 15.20 -13.98 -25.45
CA MET A 81 13.95 -13.78 -24.71
C MET A 81 12.76 -13.82 -25.66
N GLU A 82 11.65 -14.47 -25.25
CA GLU A 82 10.42 -14.49 -26.04
C GLU A 82 9.61 -13.22 -25.79
N GLU A 83 9.39 -12.43 -26.85
CA GLU A 83 8.51 -11.27 -26.84
C GLU A 83 7.26 -11.56 -27.69
N THR A 84 6.10 -11.16 -27.16
CA THR A 84 4.83 -11.26 -27.88
C THR A 84 4.32 -9.86 -28.24
N PHE A 85 4.29 -9.57 -29.53
CA PHE A 85 3.73 -8.33 -30.07
C PHE A 85 2.27 -8.56 -30.47
N ARG A 86 1.39 -7.66 -30.02
CA ARG A 86 -0.03 -7.68 -30.38
C ARG A 86 -0.34 -6.47 -31.24
N ILE A 87 -0.74 -6.74 -32.47
CA ILE A 87 -1.04 -5.71 -33.47
C ILE A 87 -2.53 -5.80 -33.80
N ASP A 88 -3.23 -4.68 -33.75
CA ASP A 88 -4.60 -4.63 -34.27
C ASP A 88 -4.54 -4.70 -35.80
N ILE A 89 -5.22 -5.67 -36.39
CA ILE A 89 -5.22 -5.90 -37.84
C ILE A 89 -5.76 -4.65 -38.58
N ALA A 90 -6.60 -3.85 -37.93
CA ALA A 90 -7.09 -2.60 -38.51
C ALA A 90 -5.97 -1.57 -38.77
N ASP A 91 -4.89 -1.57 -37.97
CA ASP A 91 -3.78 -0.63 -38.10
C ASP A 91 -2.87 -0.94 -39.29
N VAL A 92 -2.84 -2.20 -39.74
CA VAL A 92 -2.00 -2.68 -40.85
C VAL A 92 -2.77 -2.72 -42.17
N LEU A 93 -4.09 -2.90 -42.14
CA LEU A 93 -4.90 -2.96 -43.36
C LEU A 93 -5.18 -1.58 -43.97
N PRO A 94 -5.10 -1.45 -45.31
CA PRO A 94 -5.56 -0.25 -46.03
C PRO A 94 -7.01 0.07 -45.66
N LYS A 95 -7.33 1.36 -45.49
CA LYS A 95 -8.65 1.85 -45.04
C LYS A 95 -9.85 1.20 -45.75
N LYS A 96 -9.70 0.85 -47.03
CA LYS A 96 -10.74 0.22 -47.87
C LYS A 96 -11.10 -1.23 -47.48
N LYS A 97 -10.24 -1.93 -46.73
CA LYS A 97 -10.42 -3.34 -46.31
C LYS A 97 -10.72 -3.52 -44.83
N ARG A 98 -10.97 -2.41 -44.10
CA ARG A 98 -11.32 -2.47 -42.67
C ARG A 98 -12.76 -2.95 -42.49
N SER A 99 -12.97 -3.96 -41.65
CA SER A 99 -14.31 -4.43 -41.26
C SER A 99 -15.07 -3.35 -40.47
N LYS A 100 -16.40 -3.29 -40.64
CA LYS A 100 -17.30 -2.41 -39.84
C LYS A 100 -17.63 -2.99 -38.46
N SER A 101 -17.07 -4.14 -38.09
CA SER A 101 -17.27 -4.80 -36.79
C SER A 101 -16.54 -4.07 -35.67
N ASN A 102 -17.18 -3.96 -34.49
CA ASN A 102 -16.58 -3.43 -33.27
C ASN A 102 -15.65 -4.42 -32.55
N GLN A 103 -15.51 -5.66 -33.05
CA GLN A 103 -14.56 -6.63 -32.49
C GLN A 103 -13.17 -6.42 -33.08
N LYS A 104 -12.20 -6.13 -32.20
CA LYS A 104 -10.79 -6.01 -32.57
C LYS A 104 -10.22 -7.37 -32.93
N ALA A 105 -9.74 -7.53 -34.16
CA ALA A 105 -9.00 -8.70 -34.58
C ALA A 105 -7.51 -8.45 -34.31
N ILE A 106 -6.95 -9.18 -33.34
CA ILE A 106 -5.56 -8.98 -32.87
C ILE A 106 -4.67 -10.06 -33.48
N LEU A 107 -3.67 -9.66 -34.24
CA LEU A 107 -2.57 -10.52 -34.66
C LEU A 107 -1.54 -10.58 -33.53
N SER A 108 -1.23 -11.78 -33.06
CA SER A 108 -0.20 -12.01 -32.04
C SER A 108 1.04 -12.62 -32.69
N ILE A 109 2.14 -11.88 -32.72
CA ILE A 109 3.42 -12.34 -33.28
C ILE A 109 4.38 -12.61 -32.12
N LYS A 110 4.95 -13.81 -32.09
CA LYS A 110 6.01 -14.17 -31.13
C LYS A 110 7.37 -14.09 -31.80
N GLN A 111 8.29 -13.39 -31.17
CA GLN A 111 9.68 -13.32 -31.61
C GLN A 111 10.60 -13.73 -30.46
N ARG A 112 11.79 -14.24 -30.79
CA ARG A 112 12.84 -14.60 -29.81
C ARG A 112 14.11 -13.78 -30.04
N PRO A 113 14.09 -12.45 -29.86
CA PRO A 113 15.27 -11.61 -30.02
C PRO A 113 16.26 -11.81 -28.87
N LEU A 114 17.51 -11.37 -29.11
CA LEU A 114 18.40 -11.03 -28.00
C LEU A 114 17.93 -9.69 -27.42
N PRO A 115 17.82 -9.53 -26.10
CA PRO A 115 17.32 -8.31 -25.46
C PRO A 115 18.40 -7.20 -25.45
N LEU A 116 18.96 -6.90 -26.62
CA LEU A 116 20.12 -6.04 -26.81
C LEU A 116 19.96 -5.14 -28.03
N VAL A 117 20.48 -3.92 -27.91
CA VAL A 117 20.69 -3.01 -29.04
C VAL A 117 22.11 -2.45 -29.01
N PRO A 118 22.76 -2.22 -30.16
CA PRO A 118 24.02 -1.48 -30.22
C PRO A 118 23.87 -0.10 -29.58
N ALA A 119 24.87 0.31 -28.79
CA ALA A 119 24.82 1.52 -27.98
C ALA A 119 25.92 2.54 -28.35
N TYR A 120 26.33 2.57 -29.63
CA TYR A 120 27.24 3.62 -30.13
C TYR A 120 26.59 5.01 -30.14
N SER A 121 25.27 5.05 -30.30
CA SER A 121 24.44 6.26 -30.23
C SER A 121 23.19 5.96 -29.43
N ILE A 122 22.82 6.85 -28.51
CA ILE A 122 21.62 6.72 -27.69
C ILE A 122 20.81 8.00 -27.74
N THR A 123 19.50 7.89 -27.65
CA THR A 123 18.62 9.07 -27.57
C THR A 123 18.75 9.72 -26.19
N THR A 124 18.54 11.04 -26.13
CA THR A 124 18.52 11.79 -24.86
C THR A 124 17.61 11.15 -23.81
N TYR A 125 16.42 10.68 -24.23
CA TYR A 125 15.48 10.00 -23.36
C TYR A 125 16.06 8.70 -22.76
N LYS A 126 16.74 7.88 -23.57
CA LYS A 126 17.34 6.62 -23.10
C LYS A 126 18.56 6.83 -22.21
N SER A 127 19.24 7.97 -22.33
CA SER A 127 20.36 8.35 -21.44
C SER A 127 19.93 8.83 -20.06
N LEU A 128 18.63 9.15 -19.86
CA LEU A 128 18.14 9.75 -18.63
C LEU A 128 18.42 8.87 -17.41
N GLY A 129 19.00 9.48 -16.36
CA GLY A 129 19.36 8.76 -15.13
C GLY A 129 20.66 7.96 -15.21
N GLN A 130 21.29 7.85 -16.39
CA GLN A 130 22.58 7.20 -16.53
C GLN A 130 23.74 8.15 -16.21
N THR A 131 24.87 7.59 -15.79
CA THR A 131 26.17 8.27 -15.76
C THR A 131 27.05 7.63 -16.82
N LEU A 132 27.50 8.43 -17.77
CA LEU A 132 28.28 8.03 -18.93
C LEU A 132 29.73 8.49 -18.78
N ASN A 133 30.68 7.68 -19.25
CA ASN A 133 32.11 7.96 -19.11
C ASN A 133 32.58 9.04 -20.10
N ASN A 134 32.10 8.98 -21.34
CA ASN A 134 32.41 9.96 -22.39
C ASN A 134 31.15 10.17 -23.24
N VAL A 135 30.86 11.42 -23.59
CA VAL A 135 29.68 11.78 -24.39
C VAL A 135 30.09 12.69 -25.53
N VAL A 136 29.62 12.36 -26.73
CA VAL A 136 29.68 13.24 -27.89
C VAL A 136 28.26 13.69 -28.20
N ILE A 137 28.03 15.01 -28.26
CA ILE A 137 26.71 15.58 -28.55
C ILE A 137 26.80 16.70 -29.58
N ASP A 138 25.85 16.74 -30.50
CA ASP A 138 25.59 17.92 -31.34
C ASP A 138 24.44 18.73 -30.72
N LEU A 139 24.69 20.01 -30.43
CA LEU A 139 23.70 20.93 -29.85
C LEU A 139 22.93 21.74 -30.91
N LYS A 140 23.16 21.49 -32.19
CA LYS A 140 22.41 22.10 -33.30
C LYS A 140 21.06 21.39 -33.48
N LEU A 141 20.14 21.63 -32.55
CA LEU A 141 18.79 21.10 -32.60
C LEU A 141 17.98 21.73 -33.75
N SER A 142 17.14 20.94 -34.43
CA SER A 142 16.20 21.49 -35.41
C SER A 142 15.21 22.42 -34.70
N ASN A 143 14.79 23.49 -35.39
CA ASN A 143 13.93 24.56 -34.87
C ASN A 143 12.57 24.10 -34.29
N GLU A 144 12.23 22.80 -34.38
CA GLU A 144 10.97 22.22 -33.89
C GLU A 144 11.08 21.58 -32.50
N THR A 145 12.29 21.45 -31.93
CA THR A 145 12.49 20.79 -30.63
C THR A 145 12.70 21.81 -29.51
N ASP A 146 11.61 22.38 -29.00
CA ASP A 146 11.61 23.32 -27.87
C ASP A 146 11.82 22.66 -26.49
N ASP A 147 12.30 21.42 -26.44
CA ASP A 147 12.48 20.71 -25.18
C ASP A 147 13.86 20.98 -24.56
N ILE A 148 13.90 21.81 -23.52
CA ILE A 148 15.09 22.09 -22.71
C ILE A 148 15.71 20.78 -22.17
N ALA A 149 14.91 19.72 -21.98
CA ALA A 149 15.43 18.42 -21.57
C ALA A 149 16.34 17.79 -22.64
N ALA A 150 16.13 18.09 -23.92
CA ALA A 150 16.98 17.58 -25.01
C ALA A 150 18.42 18.10 -24.92
N ILE A 151 18.64 19.25 -24.27
CA ILE A 151 19.92 19.93 -24.13
C ILE A 151 20.55 19.63 -22.78
N TYR A 152 19.81 19.82 -21.68
CA TYR A 152 20.38 19.71 -20.34
C TYR A 152 20.66 18.25 -19.94
N VAL A 153 19.77 17.33 -20.30
CA VAL A 153 19.90 15.92 -19.86
C VAL A 153 21.19 15.29 -20.36
N PRO A 154 21.56 15.37 -21.66
CA PRO A 154 22.80 14.76 -22.15
C PRO A 154 24.06 15.37 -21.54
N LEU A 155 24.09 16.70 -21.40
CA LEU A 155 25.22 17.43 -20.81
C LEU A 155 25.48 16.98 -19.37
N SER A 156 24.41 16.69 -18.62
CA SER A 156 24.51 16.25 -17.24
C SER A 156 24.76 14.74 -17.07
N ARG A 157 25.05 13.99 -18.16
CA ARG A 157 25.34 12.54 -18.07
C ARG A 157 26.81 12.26 -17.76
N VAL A 158 27.72 13.19 -18.04
CA VAL A 158 29.15 13.06 -17.72
C VAL A 158 29.48 13.65 -16.35
N GLN A 159 30.56 13.17 -15.73
CA GLN A 159 31.03 13.68 -14.43
C GLN A 159 32.03 14.82 -14.55
N ARG A 160 32.81 14.86 -15.64
CA ARG A 160 33.85 15.87 -15.86
C ARG A 160 33.67 16.52 -17.22
N LEU A 161 34.05 17.79 -17.33
CA LEU A 161 33.97 18.52 -18.59
C LEU A 161 34.89 17.93 -19.68
N THR A 162 36.04 17.37 -19.28
CA THR A 162 37.00 16.69 -20.18
C THR A 162 36.41 15.47 -20.87
N ASP A 163 35.31 14.94 -20.34
CA ASP A 163 34.65 13.75 -20.86
C ASP A 163 33.50 14.09 -21.83
N LEU A 164 33.22 15.38 -22.05
CA LEU A 164 32.18 15.87 -22.95
C LEU A 164 32.80 16.50 -24.19
N ILE A 165 32.34 16.05 -25.36
CA ILE A 165 32.67 16.66 -26.65
C ILE A 165 31.39 17.21 -27.25
N ILE A 166 31.34 18.51 -27.50
CA ILE A 166 30.26 19.15 -28.25
C ILE A 166 30.71 19.27 -29.71
N LEU A 167 29.95 18.66 -30.62
CA LEU A 167 30.18 18.73 -32.05
C LEU A 167 29.68 20.06 -32.61
N GLY A 168 30.56 20.76 -33.32
CA GLY A 168 30.23 22.01 -34.01
C GLY A 168 30.02 23.21 -33.09
N HIS A 169 29.89 24.38 -33.71
CA HIS A 169 29.55 25.61 -33.02
C HIS A 169 28.05 25.65 -32.71
N PHE A 170 27.66 26.14 -31.52
CA PHE A 170 26.27 26.34 -31.12
C PHE A 170 26.07 27.75 -30.52
N ASP A 171 24.84 28.27 -30.54
CA ASP A 171 24.51 29.55 -29.89
C ASP A 171 24.28 29.33 -28.39
N HIS A 172 25.04 30.04 -27.54
CA HIS A 172 24.89 29.99 -26.09
C HIS A 172 23.47 30.31 -25.59
N LYS A 173 22.64 31.04 -26.37
CA LYS A 173 21.23 31.29 -26.06
C LYS A 173 20.42 30.01 -25.87
N VAL A 174 20.81 28.92 -26.51
CA VAL A 174 20.18 27.60 -26.39
C VAL A 174 20.26 27.07 -24.95
N LEU A 175 21.33 27.41 -24.21
CA LEU A 175 21.52 27.06 -22.79
C LEU A 175 20.77 28.00 -21.83
N LEU A 176 20.36 29.18 -22.30
CA LEU A 176 19.73 30.24 -21.49
C LEU A 176 18.19 30.27 -21.63
N ARG A 177 17.60 29.25 -22.25
CA ARG A 177 16.14 29.11 -22.31
C ARG A 177 15.59 28.87 -20.90
N LYS A 178 14.87 29.86 -20.36
CA LYS A 178 14.04 29.66 -19.17
C LYS A 178 13.07 28.51 -19.43
N PRO A 179 12.78 27.64 -18.44
CA PRO A 179 11.65 26.73 -18.54
C PRO A 179 10.44 27.59 -18.89
N THR A 180 9.90 27.43 -20.10
CA THR A 180 8.77 28.22 -20.55
C THR A 180 7.70 28.11 -19.47
N THR A 181 7.15 29.26 -19.03
CA THR A 181 5.88 29.31 -18.32
C THR A 181 4.92 28.49 -19.16
N LYS A 182 4.67 27.24 -18.74
CA LYS A 182 4.17 26.19 -19.63
C LYS A 182 2.98 26.73 -20.43
N PRO A 183 3.09 26.96 -21.75
CA PRO A 183 2.00 27.54 -22.55
C PRO A 183 0.72 26.68 -22.46
N TYR A 184 0.88 25.40 -22.13
CA TYR A 184 -0.19 24.48 -21.76
C TYR A 184 -1.15 25.00 -20.69
N PHE A 185 -0.73 25.75 -19.67
CA PHE A 185 -1.65 26.14 -18.60
C PHE A 185 -2.62 27.24 -19.06
N GLN A 186 -2.09 28.28 -19.73
CA GLN A 186 -2.91 29.36 -20.31
C GLN A 186 -3.80 28.84 -21.44
N ALA A 187 -3.25 27.98 -22.32
CA ALA A 187 -4.02 27.35 -23.40
C ALA A 187 -5.13 26.45 -22.86
N ASN A 188 -4.83 25.61 -21.86
CA ASN A 188 -5.85 24.77 -21.21
C ASN A 188 -6.90 25.62 -20.47
N ALA A 189 -6.50 26.72 -19.82
CA ALA A 189 -7.46 27.61 -19.16
C ALA A 189 -8.44 28.24 -20.15
N ASN A 190 -7.93 28.76 -21.28
CA ASN A 190 -8.76 29.31 -22.35
C ASN A 190 -9.71 28.27 -22.96
N GLU A 191 -9.24 27.04 -23.15
CA GLU A 191 -10.11 25.95 -23.60
C GLU A 191 -11.14 25.56 -22.54
N ILE A 192 -10.76 25.43 -21.27
CA ILE A 192 -11.71 25.11 -20.18
C ILE A 192 -12.79 26.19 -20.06
N HIS A 193 -12.46 27.46 -20.34
CA HIS A 193 -13.43 28.56 -20.38
C HIS A 193 -14.50 28.42 -21.47
N THR A 194 -14.30 27.56 -22.47
CA THR A 194 -15.33 27.30 -23.50
C THR A 194 -16.38 26.28 -23.06
N LEU A 195 -16.21 25.60 -21.92
CA LEU A 195 -17.21 24.67 -21.39
C LEU A 195 -18.44 25.43 -20.91
N ASN A 196 -19.62 24.97 -21.34
CA ASN A 196 -20.91 25.49 -20.88
C ASN A 196 -21.67 24.45 -20.04
N SER A 197 -22.80 24.86 -19.44
CA SER A 197 -23.62 23.99 -18.60
C SER A 197 -24.18 22.76 -19.33
N LYS A 198 -24.50 22.87 -20.63
CA LYS A 198 -25.01 21.74 -21.43
C LYS A 198 -23.96 20.66 -21.66
N ASP A 199 -22.70 21.04 -21.88
CA ASP A 199 -21.59 20.09 -22.04
C ASP A 199 -21.43 19.21 -20.80
N ILE A 200 -21.65 19.81 -19.63
CA ILE A 200 -21.58 19.16 -18.33
C ILE A 200 -22.80 18.26 -18.11
N GLU A 201 -24.02 18.77 -18.35
CA GLU A 201 -25.26 18.00 -18.23
C GLU A 201 -25.28 16.76 -19.12
N MET A 202 -24.80 16.89 -20.37
CA MET A 202 -24.72 15.79 -21.32
C MET A 202 -23.68 14.75 -20.90
N ALA A 203 -22.57 15.18 -20.27
CA ALA A 203 -21.61 14.24 -19.67
C ALA A 203 -22.22 13.50 -18.46
N LEU A 204 -23.04 14.18 -17.65
CA LEU A 204 -23.74 13.57 -16.52
C LEU A 204 -24.76 12.52 -16.96
N ASP A 205 -25.55 12.81 -18.00
CA ASP A 205 -26.54 11.88 -18.56
C ASP A 205 -25.87 10.66 -19.21
N ASN A 206 -24.76 10.85 -19.91
CA ASN A 206 -23.98 9.73 -20.45
C ASN A 206 -23.33 8.89 -19.34
N ASN A 207 -22.91 9.51 -18.23
CA ASN A 207 -22.32 8.77 -17.11
C ASN A 207 -23.37 7.96 -16.32
N SER A 208 -24.57 8.52 -16.10
CA SER A 208 -25.68 7.82 -15.45
C SER A 208 -26.11 6.58 -16.26
N LYS A 209 -26.05 6.67 -17.59
CA LYS A 209 -26.30 5.57 -18.54
C LYS A 209 -25.12 4.62 -18.75
N ARG A 210 -23.97 4.85 -18.08
CA ARG A 210 -22.69 4.10 -18.26
C ARG A 210 -22.15 4.12 -19.70
N THR A 211 -22.52 5.11 -20.50
CA THR A 211 -22.08 5.31 -21.89
C THR A 211 -21.00 6.38 -22.03
N TYR A 212 -20.58 7.01 -20.93
CA TYR A 212 -19.52 8.02 -20.95
C TYR A 212 -18.20 7.43 -21.47
N ASN A 213 -17.65 8.05 -22.51
CA ASN A 213 -16.35 7.73 -23.07
C ASN A 213 -15.43 8.94 -22.93
N THR A 214 -14.21 8.76 -22.44
CA THR A 214 -13.17 9.80 -22.37
C THR A 214 -12.79 10.38 -23.74
N GLY A 215 -13.28 9.82 -24.86
CA GLY A 215 -13.15 10.43 -26.19
C GLY A 215 -14.22 11.46 -26.57
N SER A 216 -15.32 11.63 -25.81
CA SER A 216 -16.49 12.40 -26.27
C SER A 216 -16.36 13.93 -26.11
N ASN A 217 -15.61 14.41 -25.11
CA ASN A 217 -15.37 15.84 -24.92
C ASN A 217 -13.94 16.08 -24.40
N SER A 218 -13.03 16.44 -25.30
CA SER A 218 -11.61 16.65 -24.99
C SER A 218 -11.38 17.75 -23.95
N VAL A 219 -12.19 18.81 -23.97
CA VAL A 219 -12.10 19.95 -23.05
C VAL A 219 -12.52 19.55 -21.63
N LEU A 220 -13.61 18.79 -21.51
CA LEU A 220 -14.05 18.25 -20.22
C LEU A 220 -12.99 17.32 -19.63
N ASN A 221 -12.35 16.47 -20.44
CA ASN A 221 -11.26 15.63 -19.95
C ASN A 221 -10.04 16.44 -19.49
N LYS A 222 -9.71 17.55 -20.16
CA LYS A 222 -8.67 18.48 -19.71
C LYS A 222 -9.02 19.09 -18.34
N LEU A 223 -10.27 19.51 -18.13
CA LEU A 223 -10.75 19.97 -16.83
C LEU A 223 -10.61 18.88 -15.75
N LEU A 224 -11.02 17.65 -16.04
CA LEU A 224 -10.90 16.53 -15.10
C LEU A 224 -9.45 16.18 -14.77
N GLN A 225 -8.54 16.27 -15.74
CA GLN A 225 -7.12 16.10 -15.49
C GLN A 225 -6.57 17.19 -14.55
N HIS A 226 -6.97 18.45 -14.74
CA HIS A 226 -6.58 19.55 -13.86
C HIS A 226 -7.14 19.36 -12.43
N ILE A 227 -8.41 19.00 -12.29
CA ILE A 227 -9.02 18.68 -10.99
C ILE A 227 -8.26 17.54 -10.31
N LYS A 228 -7.88 16.49 -11.06
CA LYS A 228 -7.06 15.40 -10.54
C LYS A 228 -5.68 15.86 -10.07
N THR A 229 -5.00 16.70 -10.87
CA THR A 229 -3.67 17.23 -10.53
C THR A 229 -3.70 18.13 -9.29
N VAL A 230 -4.68 19.04 -9.20
CA VAL A 230 -4.86 19.94 -8.05
C VAL A 230 -5.31 19.14 -6.83
N GLY A 231 -6.30 18.27 -7.00
CA GLY A 231 -6.81 17.41 -5.95
C GLY A 231 -5.73 16.50 -5.35
N GLY A 232 -4.74 16.09 -6.13
CA GLY A 232 -3.58 15.34 -5.62
C GLY A 232 -2.81 16.05 -4.50
N ARG A 233 -2.91 17.38 -4.41
CA ARG A 233 -2.31 18.20 -3.35
C ARG A 233 -3.24 18.50 -2.17
N VAL A 234 -4.54 18.22 -2.31
CA VAL A 234 -5.55 18.42 -1.26
C VAL A 234 -5.57 17.18 -0.37
N MET A 235 -5.17 17.34 0.89
CA MET A 235 -5.18 16.24 1.88
C MET A 235 -6.59 15.63 1.98
N GLY A 236 -6.67 14.30 2.01
CA GLY A 236 -7.93 13.57 2.15
C GLY A 236 -8.77 13.47 0.88
N SER A 237 -8.32 14.05 -0.25
CA SER A 237 -9.02 13.90 -1.52
C SER A 237 -8.84 12.48 -2.10
N ALA A 238 -9.75 12.09 -3.01
CA ALA A 238 -9.60 10.85 -3.79
C ALA A 238 -8.28 10.79 -4.55
N TYR A 239 -7.77 11.94 -5.00
CA TYR A 239 -6.55 12.03 -5.79
C TYR A 239 -5.29 12.01 -4.92
N SER A 240 -5.31 12.60 -3.72
CA SER A 240 -4.22 12.45 -2.75
C SER A 240 -4.14 11.01 -2.25
N ARG A 241 -5.28 10.33 -2.10
CA ARG A 241 -5.35 8.90 -1.80
C ARG A 241 -4.76 8.03 -2.91
N THR A 242 -4.89 8.45 -4.18
CA THR A 242 -4.22 7.78 -5.30
C THR A 242 -2.69 7.83 -5.17
N ALA A 243 -2.12 8.89 -4.59
CA ALA A 243 -0.67 8.95 -4.33
C ALA A 243 -0.21 7.97 -3.23
N LEU A 244 -1.10 7.60 -2.30
CA LEU A 244 -0.82 6.57 -1.26
C LEU A 244 -0.56 5.20 -1.90
N ARG A 245 -1.25 4.87 -3.00
CA ARG A 245 -0.99 3.63 -3.78
C ARG A 245 0.46 3.56 -4.24
N THR A 246 0.99 4.65 -4.77
CA THR A 246 2.39 4.71 -5.20
C THR A 246 3.35 4.47 -4.03
N ARG A 247 3.04 4.98 -2.83
CA ARG A 247 3.84 4.75 -1.63
C ARG A 247 3.80 3.29 -1.18
N ILE A 248 2.64 2.64 -1.23
CA ILE A 248 2.52 1.21 -0.94
C ILE A 248 3.32 0.39 -1.94
N HIS A 249 3.21 0.69 -3.25
CA HIS A 249 4.01 0.00 -4.26
C HIS A 249 5.52 0.19 -4.02
N ALA A 250 5.95 1.39 -3.61
CA ALA A 250 7.34 1.64 -3.27
C ALA A 250 7.79 0.86 -2.02
N LEU A 251 6.94 0.76 -1.00
CA LEU A 251 7.20 -0.09 0.17
C LEU A 251 7.25 -1.57 -0.21
N ILE A 252 6.35 -2.04 -1.07
CA ILE A 252 6.37 -3.42 -1.56
C ILE A 252 7.67 -3.70 -2.34
N PHE A 253 8.08 -2.74 -3.16
CA PHE A 253 9.34 -2.83 -3.89
C PHE A 253 10.56 -2.89 -2.95
N ASN A 254 10.55 -2.11 -1.87
CA ASN A 254 11.69 -2.00 -0.96
C ASN A 254 11.72 -3.09 0.14
N GLN A 255 10.56 -3.53 0.63
CA GLN A 255 10.41 -4.40 1.79
C GLN A 255 9.84 -5.79 1.45
N GLY A 256 9.47 -6.04 0.19
CA GLY A 256 8.76 -7.25 -0.22
C GLY A 256 7.26 -7.16 0.04
N LEU A 257 6.56 -8.29 0.04
CA LEU A 257 5.12 -8.30 0.34
C LEU A 257 4.87 -8.03 1.82
N PRO A 258 3.81 -7.30 2.18
CA PRO A 258 3.41 -7.18 3.58
C PRO A 258 3.06 -8.57 4.13
N SER A 259 3.28 -8.76 5.43
CA SER A 259 3.05 -10.02 6.14
C SER A 259 1.68 -10.06 6.83
N ILE A 260 1.14 -8.92 7.26
CA ILE A 260 -0.15 -8.84 7.96
C ILE A 260 -1.00 -7.71 7.39
N PHE A 261 -2.27 -7.98 7.19
CA PHE A 261 -3.33 -6.98 7.06
C PHE A 261 -4.12 -6.90 8.36
N LEU A 262 -4.29 -5.68 8.87
CA LEU A 262 -5.00 -5.43 10.12
C LEU A 262 -5.98 -4.28 9.93
N THR A 263 -7.20 -4.43 10.42
CA THR A 263 -8.18 -3.36 10.53
C THR A 263 -8.49 -3.11 12.01
N LEU A 264 -8.29 -1.88 12.45
CA LEU A 264 -8.67 -1.40 13.78
C LEU A 264 -9.88 -0.46 13.63
N ASN A 265 -10.99 -0.78 14.29
CA ASN A 265 -12.22 0.02 14.23
C ASN A 265 -12.67 0.44 15.63
N PRO A 266 -12.02 1.41 16.28
CA PRO A 266 -12.41 1.86 17.62
C PRO A 266 -13.90 2.19 17.75
N ALA A 267 -14.54 1.72 18.83
CA ALA A 267 -15.96 1.97 19.08
C ALA A 267 -16.18 3.37 19.67
N ASP A 268 -16.21 4.40 18.82
CA ASP A 268 -16.47 5.79 19.22
C ASP A 268 -17.79 5.98 19.99
N THR A 269 -18.90 5.41 19.53
CA THR A 269 -20.22 5.53 20.17
C THR A 269 -20.34 4.82 21.52
N HIS A 270 -19.46 3.88 21.81
CA HIS A 270 -19.47 3.08 23.04
C HIS A 270 -18.28 3.39 23.94
N SER A 271 -17.32 4.20 23.51
CA SER A 271 -16.15 4.55 24.31
C SER A 271 -16.45 5.67 25.31
N PRO A 272 -16.30 5.44 26.63
CA PRO A 272 -16.39 6.52 27.62
C PRO A 272 -15.35 7.60 27.40
N VAL A 273 -14.16 7.23 26.89
CA VAL A 273 -13.10 8.17 26.55
C VAL A 273 -13.56 9.09 25.42
N ALA A 274 -14.17 8.55 24.35
CA ALA A 274 -14.70 9.38 23.27
C ALA A 274 -15.77 10.37 23.76
N LEU A 275 -16.66 9.94 24.67
CA LEU A 275 -17.65 10.83 25.31
C LEU A 275 -17.00 11.93 26.16
N TYR A 276 -15.95 11.59 26.91
CA TYR A 276 -15.18 12.56 27.68
C TYR A 276 -14.56 13.63 26.78
N PHE A 277 -13.93 13.22 25.67
CA PHE A 277 -13.44 14.16 24.65
C PHE A 277 -14.55 15.02 24.05
N ALA A 278 -15.78 14.50 23.96
CA ALA A 278 -16.97 15.24 23.51
C ALA A 278 -17.58 16.14 24.59
N GLY A 279 -16.95 16.27 25.76
CA GLY A 279 -17.35 17.18 26.84
C GLY A 279 -18.32 16.57 27.86
N VAL A 280 -18.59 15.26 27.80
CA VAL A 280 -19.38 14.57 28.82
C VAL A 280 -18.53 14.44 30.08
N LYS A 281 -19.05 14.94 31.21
CA LYS A 281 -18.37 14.85 32.51
C LYS A 281 -18.42 13.42 33.03
N LEU A 282 -17.37 12.65 32.74
CA LEU A 282 -17.21 11.27 33.18
C LEU A 282 -16.00 11.15 34.10
N ASN A 283 -16.13 10.37 35.17
CA ASN A 283 -14.97 9.86 35.88
C ASN A 283 -14.50 8.61 35.13
N LEU A 284 -13.42 8.74 34.36
CA LEU A 284 -12.90 7.65 33.54
C LEU A 284 -12.35 6.48 34.37
N ASP A 285 -11.88 6.74 35.60
CA ASP A 285 -11.42 5.70 36.53
C ASP A 285 -12.60 4.92 37.17
N ASN A 286 -13.81 5.48 37.15
CA ASN A 286 -14.98 4.87 37.78
C ASN A 286 -16.29 5.29 37.09
N VAL A 287 -16.48 4.81 35.86
CA VAL A 287 -17.65 5.13 35.03
C VAL A 287 -18.89 4.43 35.59
N GLN A 288 -19.91 5.21 35.97
CA GLN A 288 -21.20 4.66 36.43
C GLN A 288 -22.20 4.51 35.28
N ASN A 289 -23.11 3.55 35.40
CA ASN A 289 -24.14 3.29 34.40
C ASN A 289 -25.03 4.47 34.11
N GLU A 290 -25.43 5.18 35.16
CA GLU A 290 -26.37 6.30 35.08
C GLU A 290 -25.74 7.48 34.34
N GLN A 291 -24.41 7.53 34.28
CA GLN A 291 -23.65 8.52 33.50
C GLN A 291 -23.56 8.13 32.01
N LEU A 292 -23.68 6.84 31.70
CA LEU A 292 -23.70 6.32 30.34
C LEU A 292 -25.13 6.36 29.81
N MET A 293 -25.45 7.45 29.12
CA MET A 293 -26.71 7.64 28.37
C MET A 293 -26.96 6.48 27.40
N ASP A 294 -28.19 6.36 26.88
CA ASP A 294 -28.52 5.33 25.88
C ASP A 294 -27.68 5.42 24.58
N THR A 295 -27.69 4.35 23.78
CA THR A 295 -26.90 4.25 22.55
C THR A 295 -27.21 5.34 21.53
N TYR A 296 -28.47 5.76 21.42
CA TYR A 296 -28.87 6.80 20.47
C TYR A 296 -28.31 8.16 20.91
N ARG A 297 -28.46 8.50 22.18
CA ARG A 297 -27.93 9.75 22.74
C ARG A 297 -26.41 9.83 22.66
N ARG A 298 -25.69 8.73 22.92
CA ARG A 298 -24.24 8.67 22.73
C ARG A 298 -23.86 8.91 21.26
N ALA A 299 -24.55 8.27 20.32
CA ALA A 299 -24.30 8.46 18.90
C ALA A 299 -24.56 9.91 18.45
N GLU A 300 -25.61 10.55 18.95
CA GLU A 300 -25.92 11.97 18.69
C GLU A 300 -24.81 12.91 19.19
N ILE A 301 -24.29 12.68 20.39
CA ILE A 301 -23.18 13.46 20.96
C ILE A 301 -21.92 13.31 20.12
N ILE A 302 -21.55 12.07 19.79
CA ILE A 302 -20.36 11.77 18.97
C ILE A 302 -20.47 12.41 17.58
N ALA A 303 -21.64 12.32 16.95
CA ALA A 303 -21.91 12.95 15.65
C ALA A 303 -21.83 14.48 15.71
N SER A 304 -22.21 15.08 16.84
CA SER A 304 -22.17 16.53 17.07
C SER A 304 -20.75 17.05 17.37
N HIS A 305 -19.80 16.17 17.74
CA HIS A 305 -18.43 16.53 18.12
C HIS A 305 -17.35 15.80 17.28
N PRO A 306 -17.35 15.94 15.95
CA PRO A 306 -16.46 15.17 15.06
C PRO A 306 -14.96 15.39 15.31
N VAL A 307 -14.58 16.60 15.77
CA VAL A 307 -13.17 16.91 16.12
C VAL A 307 -12.73 16.13 17.36
N SER A 308 -13.60 16.03 18.37
CA SER A 308 -13.33 15.26 19.59
C SER A 308 -13.17 13.77 19.30
N THR A 309 -14.06 13.23 18.46
CA THR A 309 -13.99 11.85 17.99
C THR A 309 -12.69 11.57 17.22
N ALA A 310 -12.27 12.49 16.35
CA ALA A 310 -11.00 12.38 15.63
C ALA A 310 -9.77 12.44 16.57
N LYS A 311 -9.82 13.27 17.63
CA LYS A 311 -8.75 13.33 18.65
C LYS A 311 -8.65 12.03 19.44
N PHE A 312 -9.78 11.49 19.91
CA PHE A 312 -9.86 10.18 20.56
C PHE A 312 -9.27 9.09 19.66
N PHE A 313 -9.74 9.00 18.43
CA PHE A 313 -9.24 8.03 17.45
C PHE A 313 -7.73 8.16 17.26
N HIS A 314 -7.23 9.38 17.04
CA HIS A 314 -5.80 9.63 16.85
C HIS A 314 -4.96 9.22 18.06
N LEU A 315 -5.42 9.54 19.27
CA LEU A 315 -4.72 9.20 20.51
C LEU A 315 -4.67 7.68 20.72
N LEU A 316 -5.81 7.00 20.58
CA LEU A 316 -5.89 5.55 20.73
C LEU A 316 -5.02 4.82 19.70
N ILE A 317 -5.14 5.19 18.43
CA ILE A 317 -4.37 4.56 17.34
C ILE A 317 -2.88 4.82 17.49
N THR A 318 -2.46 6.03 17.83
CA THR A 318 -1.04 6.35 18.03
C THR A 318 -0.44 5.51 19.15
N ASN A 319 -1.17 5.31 20.26
CA ASN A 319 -0.71 4.44 21.34
C ASN A 319 -0.66 2.97 20.93
N ILE A 320 -1.71 2.43 20.29
CA ILE A 320 -1.70 1.04 19.78
C ILE A 320 -0.51 0.81 18.83
N LEU A 321 -0.25 1.75 17.92
CA LEU A 321 0.87 1.66 17.00
C LEU A 321 2.22 1.71 17.74
N GLY A 322 2.41 2.67 18.64
CA GLY A 322 3.69 2.90 19.32
C GLY A 322 4.03 1.84 20.36
N THR A 323 3.07 1.45 21.21
CA THR A 323 3.34 0.56 22.35
C THR A 323 3.11 -0.91 22.02
N MET A 324 2.10 -1.26 21.22
CA MET A 324 1.77 -2.65 20.93
C MET A 324 2.36 -3.13 19.61
N ILE A 325 2.02 -2.48 18.50
CA ILE A 325 2.46 -2.91 17.16
C ILE A 325 3.98 -2.80 17.06
N MET A 326 4.53 -1.60 17.27
CA MET A 326 5.98 -1.39 17.26
C MET A 326 6.68 -2.03 18.44
N GLY A 327 5.98 -2.26 19.56
CA GLY A 327 6.52 -3.02 20.68
C GLY A 327 6.74 -4.49 20.33
N GLY A 328 5.96 -5.06 19.41
CA GLY A 328 6.13 -6.45 18.95
C GLY A 328 4.99 -7.39 19.34
N VAL A 329 3.76 -6.89 19.55
CA VAL A 329 2.58 -7.74 19.84
C VAL A 329 2.29 -8.73 18.70
N LEU A 330 2.69 -8.39 17.48
CA LEU A 330 2.60 -9.24 16.28
C LEU A 330 3.97 -9.79 15.88
N GLY A 331 4.98 -9.72 16.74
CA GLY A 331 6.39 -9.95 16.40
C GLY A 331 7.10 -8.68 15.87
N PRO A 332 8.42 -8.77 15.60
CA PRO A 332 9.22 -7.63 15.18
C PRO A 332 8.71 -7.01 13.87
N VAL A 333 8.50 -5.69 13.87
CA VAL A 333 7.96 -4.94 12.74
C VAL A 333 9.08 -4.16 12.04
N LYS A 334 9.29 -4.46 10.75
CA LYS A 334 10.25 -3.76 9.87
C LYS A 334 9.67 -2.47 9.30
N ALA A 335 8.40 -2.51 8.92
CA ALA A 335 7.68 -1.36 8.39
C ALA A 335 6.16 -1.55 8.55
N TYR A 336 5.41 -0.45 8.54
CA TYR A 336 3.96 -0.49 8.39
C TYR A 336 3.47 0.67 7.52
N PHE A 337 2.28 0.51 6.95
CA PHE A 337 1.56 1.54 6.22
C PHE A 337 0.10 1.57 6.65
N GLY A 338 -0.38 2.74 7.07
CA GLY A 338 -1.73 2.93 7.58
C GLY A 338 -2.56 3.89 6.74
N THR A 339 -3.85 3.59 6.55
CA THR A 339 -4.83 4.51 5.97
C THR A 339 -6.10 4.58 6.79
N VAL A 340 -6.51 5.80 7.12
CA VAL A 340 -7.75 6.08 7.82
C VAL A 340 -8.88 6.25 6.81
N GLU A 341 -10.00 5.58 7.03
CA GLU A 341 -11.25 5.78 6.28
C GLU A 341 -12.36 6.17 7.27
N SER A 342 -13.34 6.94 6.78
CA SER A 342 -14.60 7.18 7.47
C SER A 342 -15.66 6.16 7.02
N GLN A 343 -16.19 5.36 7.93
CA GLN A 343 -17.30 4.46 7.70
C GLN A 343 -18.65 5.13 8.02
N GLY A 344 -19.63 4.94 7.11
CA GLY A 344 -21.04 5.28 7.34
C GLY A 344 -21.23 6.72 7.86
N PRO A 345 -21.85 6.92 9.04
CA PRO A 345 -22.12 8.26 9.60
C PRO A 345 -20.88 9.06 10.04
N GLY A 346 -19.66 8.61 9.72
CA GLY A 346 -18.42 9.38 9.92
C GLY A 346 -17.44 8.77 10.91
N SER A 347 -17.71 7.57 11.43
CA SER A 347 -16.80 6.85 12.34
C SER A 347 -15.50 6.49 11.64
N LEU A 348 -14.36 6.59 12.33
CA LEU A 348 -13.03 6.38 11.74
C LEU A 348 -12.52 4.97 12.01
N HIS A 349 -11.95 4.33 10.99
CA HIS A 349 -11.23 3.07 11.13
C HIS A 349 -9.89 3.11 10.40
N LEU A 350 -8.94 2.32 10.87
CA LEU A 350 -7.59 2.24 10.33
C LEU A 350 -7.38 0.89 9.65
N HIS A 351 -6.96 0.92 8.39
CA HIS A 351 -6.37 -0.23 7.72
C HIS A 351 -4.85 -0.15 7.76
N LEU A 352 -4.21 -1.26 8.11
CA LEU A 352 -2.77 -1.41 8.25
C LEU A 352 -2.26 -2.54 7.37
N LEU A 353 -1.16 -2.25 6.68
CA LEU A 353 -0.24 -3.23 6.14
C LEU A 353 1.00 -3.26 7.02
N ILE A 354 1.43 -4.43 7.46
CA ILE A 354 2.58 -4.60 8.35
C ILE A 354 3.56 -5.58 7.70
N TRP A 355 4.82 -5.18 7.64
CA TRP A 355 5.96 -6.00 7.25
C TRP A 355 6.68 -6.47 8.50
N LEU A 356 6.65 -7.77 8.73
CA LEU A 356 7.39 -8.38 9.83
C LEU A 356 8.86 -8.51 9.45
N ASP A 357 9.73 -8.39 10.44
CA ASP A 357 11.18 -8.48 10.26
C ASP A 357 11.64 -9.94 10.24
N HIS A 358 11.39 -10.62 9.12
CA HIS A 358 11.74 -12.03 8.93
C HIS A 358 12.71 -12.29 7.77
N ASP A 359 13.07 -11.24 7.00
CA ASP A 359 13.99 -11.21 5.83
C ASP A 359 13.80 -12.25 4.71
N MET A 360 12.85 -13.18 4.83
CA MET A 360 12.54 -14.18 3.80
C MET A 360 11.88 -13.58 2.55
N LYS A 361 12.43 -13.90 1.38
CA LYS A 361 11.78 -13.66 0.07
C LYS A 361 10.72 -14.73 -0.22
N PRO A 362 9.78 -14.48 -1.15
CA PRO A 362 8.78 -15.49 -1.54
C PRO A 362 9.36 -16.83 -2.01
N ALA A 363 10.56 -16.84 -2.60
CA ALA A 363 11.26 -18.06 -3.00
C ALA A 363 11.75 -18.86 -1.78
N ASP A 364 12.46 -18.19 -0.86
CA ASP A 364 12.95 -18.77 0.40
C ASP A 364 11.78 -19.35 1.23
N MET A 365 10.63 -18.66 1.22
CA MET A 365 9.42 -19.13 1.88
C MET A 365 8.91 -20.43 1.26
N LYS A 366 8.87 -20.54 -0.08
CA LYS A 366 8.37 -21.74 -0.77
C LYS A 366 9.26 -22.96 -0.47
N GLU A 367 10.57 -22.75 -0.41
CA GLU A 367 11.53 -23.78 -0.04
C GLU A 367 11.36 -24.19 1.42
N LYS A 368 11.33 -23.21 2.33
CA LYS A 368 11.20 -23.46 3.77
C LYS A 368 9.88 -24.13 4.17
N ILE A 369 8.79 -23.90 3.43
CA ILE A 369 7.52 -24.62 3.64
C ILE A 369 7.69 -26.13 3.45
N GLN A 370 8.69 -26.62 2.71
CA GLN A 370 8.96 -28.06 2.59
C GLN A 370 9.44 -28.67 3.92
N ASP A 371 10.08 -27.88 4.79
CA ASP A 371 10.50 -28.31 6.12
C ASP A 371 9.30 -28.39 7.09
N ALA A 372 9.06 -29.58 7.64
CA ALA A 372 8.01 -29.82 8.62
C ALA A 372 8.23 -29.04 9.93
N THR A 373 9.48 -28.86 10.34
CA THR A 373 9.84 -28.12 11.54
C THR A 373 9.48 -26.65 11.38
N PHE A 374 9.80 -26.08 10.22
CA PHE A 374 9.35 -24.76 9.81
C PHE A 374 7.81 -24.67 9.83
N ARG A 375 7.09 -25.57 9.16
CA ARG A 375 5.61 -25.49 9.15
C ARG A 375 5.03 -25.49 10.55
N ASN A 376 5.54 -26.34 11.45
CA ASN A 376 5.05 -26.42 12.83
C ASN A 376 5.31 -25.13 13.62
N LYS A 377 6.51 -24.54 13.50
CA LYS A 377 6.84 -23.26 14.13
C LYS A 377 6.00 -22.10 13.57
N LEU A 378 5.77 -22.06 12.26
CA LEU A 378 4.92 -21.04 11.64
C LEU A 378 3.48 -21.17 12.09
N LYS A 379 2.95 -22.39 12.10
CA LYS A 379 1.61 -22.68 12.61
C LYS A 379 1.45 -22.19 14.04
N ALA A 380 2.37 -22.55 14.93
CA ALA A 380 2.31 -22.13 16.34
C ALA A 380 2.34 -20.60 16.48
N TYR A 381 3.17 -19.92 15.69
CA TYR A 381 3.20 -18.46 15.64
C TYR A 381 1.86 -17.86 15.17
N LEU A 382 1.25 -18.41 14.11
CA LEU A 382 -0.02 -17.89 13.60
C LEU A 382 -1.18 -18.14 14.57
N GLU A 383 -1.21 -19.29 15.24
CA GLU A 383 -2.19 -19.60 16.28
C GLU A 383 -2.05 -18.68 17.50
N ASP A 384 -0.85 -18.13 17.74
CA ASP A 384 -0.61 -17.14 18.80
C ASP A 384 -1.16 -15.76 18.41
N ILE A 385 -0.86 -15.26 17.21
CA ILE A 385 -1.22 -13.90 16.82
C ILE A 385 -2.62 -13.75 16.20
N ILE A 386 -3.21 -14.83 15.67
CA ILE A 386 -4.51 -14.83 15.00
C ILE A 386 -5.39 -15.93 15.58
N LYS A 387 -6.51 -15.51 16.16
CA LYS A 387 -7.58 -16.36 16.68
C LYS A 387 -8.78 -16.29 15.75
N GLU A 388 -9.42 -17.43 15.53
CA GLU A 388 -10.66 -17.53 14.75
C GLU A 388 -11.80 -18.22 15.51
N ASP A 389 -11.55 -18.61 16.76
CA ASP A 389 -12.53 -19.14 17.70
C ASP A 389 -12.15 -18.78 19.14
N LEU A 390 -13.01 -19.17 20.09
CA LEU A 390 -12.88 -18.90 21.52
C LEU A 390 -12.51 -20.15 22.34
N ASP A 391 -12.11 -21.26 21.71
CA ASP A 391 -11.83 -22.49 22.47
C ASP A 391 -10.64 -22.33 23.41
N ASP A 392 -9.67 -21.52 23.01
CA ASP A 392 -8.52 -21.16 23.85
C ASP A 392 -8.91 -20.31 25.05
N PHE A 393 -10.17 -19.83 25.16
CA PHE A 393 -10.69 -18.94 26.20
C PHE A 393 -11.69 -19.63 27.13
N LYS A 394 -12.28 -20.76 26.71
CA LYS A 394 -13.16 -21.60 27.54
C LYS A 394 -12.35 -22.24 28.67
N ASP A 395 -12.91 -22.28 29.88
CA ASP A 395 -12.25 -22.71 31.11
C ASP A 395 -11.49 -24.04 30.99
N LYS A 396 -10.19 -23.94 30.69
CA LYS A 396 -9.20 -24.94 31.06
C LYS A 396 -8.53 -24.44 32.33
N GLN A 397 -8.50 -25.28 33.36
CA GLN A 397 -7.67 -25.05 34.54
C GLN A 397 -6.29 -24.58 34.10
N VAL A 398 -5.80 -23.53 34.76
CA VAL A 398 -4.48 -22.96 34.54
C VAL A 398 -3.45 -24.08 34.75
N ILE A 399 -3.00 -24.71 33.67
CA ILE A 399 -1.74 -25.41 33.70
C ILE A 399 -0.72 -24.29 33.51
N GLU A 400 -0.03 -23.93 34.60
CA GLU A 400 1.22 -23.18 34.53
C GLU A 400 2.25 -24.04 33.76
N SER A 401 2.10 -24.15 32.44
CA SER A 401 3.14 -24.76 31.62
C SER A 401 4.21 -23.69 31.42
N SER A 402 5.35 -23.89 32.08
CA SER A 402 6.60 -23.14 31.94
C SER A 402 7.24 -23.24 30.54
N ASP A 403 6.54 -23.78 29.55
CA ASP A 403 7.10 -24.07 28.24
C ASP A 403 6.98 -22.86 27.31
N VAL A 404 8.13 -22.20 27.14
CA VAL A 404 8.35 -21.14 26.17
C VAL A 404 8.21 -21.72 24.76
N VAL A 405 6.99 -21.68 24.21
CA VAL A 405 6.75 -21.94 22.78
C VAL A 405 7.54 -20.92 21.95
N PRO A 406 8.27 -21.30 20.89
CA PRO A 406 9.19 -20.40 20.19
C PRO A 406 8.48 -19.16 19.63
N ARG A 407 8.85 -17.98 20.16
CA ARG A 407 8.14 -16.69 20.00
C ARG A 407 8.59 -15.85 18.80
N SER A 408 8.67 -16.50 17.64
CA SER A 408 8.91 -15.98 16.29
C SER A 408 9.33 -17.14 15.41
N PHE A 409 9.07 -17.04 14.11
CA PHE A 409 9.54 -18.05 13.17
C PHE A 409 11.09 -18.09 13.05
N ASN A 410 11.80 -16.95 13.19
CA ASN A 410 13.27 -16.87 13.00
C ASN A 410 14.06 -16.13 14.11
N THR A 411 13.44 -15.37 15.03
CA THR A 411 14.15 -14.59 16.10
C THR A 411 13.20 -14.15 17.24
N PRO A 412 13.46 -14.48 18.51
CA PRO A 412 12.51 -14.21 19.60
C PRO A 412 12.50 -12.73 19.96
N THR A 413 11.42 -12.01 19.66
CA THR A 413 11.09 -10.75 20.35
C THR A 413 9.62 -10.40 20.10
N ARG A 414 8.75 -11.16 20.77
CA ARG A 414 7.46 -10.64 21.22
C ARG A 414 7.74 -9.71 22.41
N LEU A 415 6.92 -8.69 22.62
CA LEU A 415 6.83 -8.06 23.96
C LEU A 415 6.65 -9.18 24.98
N SER A 416 7.38 -9.14 26.09
CA SER A 416 7.04 -10.03 27.21
C SER A 416 5.58 -9.81 27.59
N GLN A 417 4.93 -10.83 28.12
CA GLN A 417 3.53 -10.75 28.53
C GLN A 417 3.32 -9.57 29.50
N ASP A 418 4.27 -9.34 30.41
CA ASP A 418 4.30 -8.18 31.31
C ASP A 418 4.38 -6.83 30.58
N ASN A 419 5.18 -6.74 29.51
CA ASN A 419 5.29 -5.54 28.69
C ASN A 419 3.99 -5.28 27.90
N ILE A 420 3.32 -6.33 27.40
CA ILE A 420 2.03 -6.20 26.73
C ILE A 420 0.98 -5.67 27.71
N TYR A 421 0.94 -6.19 28.92
CA TYR A 421 -0.01 -5.74 29.91
C TYR A 421 0.28 -4.29 30.35
N THR A 422 1.55 -3.93 30.49
CA THR A 422 1.96 -2.54 30.74
C THR A 422 1.53 -1.62 29.58
N ALA A 423 1.66 -2.08 28.33
CA ALA A 423 1.21 -1.34 27.16
C ALA A 423 -0.33 -1.18 27.14
N LEU A 424 -1.09 -2.23 27.49
CA LEU A 424 -2.55 -2.14 27.63
C LEU A 424 -2.95 -1.12 28.69
N ARG A 425 -2.27 -1.10 29.84
CA ARG A 425 -2.49 -0.07 30.88
C ARG A 425 -2.20 1.33 30.38
N THR A 426 -1.18 1.51 29.54
CA THR A 426 -0.81 2.82 28.96
C THR A 426 -1.82 3.27 27.90
N ILE A 427 -2.43 2.31 27.19
CA ILE A 427 -3.49 2.56 26.20
C ILE A 427 -4.83 2.83 26.88
N ASP A 428 -5.06 2.32 28.09
CA ASP A 428 -6.24 2.66 28.87
C ASP A 428 -6.18 4.16 29.23
N LEU A 429 -6.78 4.98 28.37
CA LEU A 429 -6.71 6.44 28.41
C LEU A 429 -7.44 7.05 29.63
N THR A 430 -7.90 6.21 30.55
CA THR A 430 -8.65 6.55 31.76
C THR A 430 -7.82 7.38 32.75
N GLY A 431 -6.49 7.30 32.71
CA GLY A 431 -5.58 8.07 33.57
C GLY A 431 -5.06 9.42 33.05
N PHE A 432 -5.46 9.89 31.86
CA PHE A 432 -4.89 11.10 31.22
C PHE A 432 -5.64 12.42 31.51
N ALA A 433 -6.60 12.41 32.45
CA ALA A 433 -7.51 13.53 32.70
C ALA A 433 -6.87 14.81 33.30
N GLU A 434 -5.56 14.84 33.59
CA GLU A 434 -4.93 15.96 34.32
C GLU A 434 -3.92 16.82 33.55
N ASN A 435 -3.69 16.63 32.24
CA ASN A 435 -2.69 17.45 31.50
C ASN A 435 -3.09 17.79 30.05
N THR A 436 -4.20 18.48 29.86
CA THR A 436 -4.66 18.94 28.54
C THR A 436 -3.90 20.14 27.97
N ASP A 437 -2.99 20.78 28.74
CA ASP A 437 -2.37 22.06 28.34
C ASP A 437 -0.92 21.96 27.82
N LYS A 438 -0.34 20.75 27.68
CA LYS A 438 1.02 20.58 27.17
C LYS A 438 1.14 19.41 26.18
N PHE A 439 0.46 19.52 25.04
CA PHE A 439 0.83 18.72 23.88
C PHE A 439 1.68 19.57 22.94
N PRO A 440 2.98 19.29 22.77
CA PRO A 440 3.73 19.87 21.65
C PRO A 440 3.09 19.32 20.37
N ILE A 441 2.49 20.22 19.59
CA ILE A 441 2.14 19.96 18.20
C ILE A 441 3.45 19.55 17.52
N PRO A 442 3.58 18.33 16.97
CA PRO A 442 4.72 18.02 16.12
C PRO A 442 4.68 19.00 14.96
N SER A 443 5.60 19.96 14.95
CA SER A 443 5.76 20.89 13.84
C SER A 443 5.86 20.07 12.57
N THR A 444 4.93 20.30 11.64
CA THR A 444 4.99 19.74 10.30
C THR A 444 6.38 20.06 9.74
N PRO A 445 7.18 19.07 9.25
CA PRO A 445 8.40 19.44 8.54
C PRO A 445 7.95 20.16 7.28
N ALA A 446 8.17 21.47 7.27
CA ALA A 446 8.07 22.26 6.06
C ALA A 446 8.93 21.59 4.99
N LYS A 447 8.38 21.47 3.79
CA LYS A 447 9.12 21.03 2.61
C LYS A 447 10.38 21.88 2.45
N GLN A 448 11.54 21.26 2.59
CA GLN A 448 12.74 21.67 1.86
C GLN A 448 13.41 20.41 1.32
N TYR A 449 13.30 20.24 0.01
CA TYR A 449 14.18 19.38 -0.76
C TYR A 449 15.55 20.05 -0.78
N GLN A 450 16.55 19.47 -0.11
CA GLN A 450 17.96 19.61 -0.47
C GLN A 450 18.68 18.28 -0.19
N SER A 451 19.65 18.00 -1.05
CA SER A 451 20.48 16.80 -1.25
C SER A 451 20.87 15.98 -0.02
N SER A 452 20.90 14.65 -0.22
CA SER A 452 21.50 13.66 0.67
C SER A 452 22.91 14.02 1.12
N PRO A 453 23.23 13.73 2.39
CA PRO A 453 24.34 12.80 2.65
C PRO A 453 23.90 11.68 3.61
N SER A 454 24.68 10.60 3.61
CA SER A 454 24.58 9.42 4.49
C SER A 454 24.26 9.77 5.94
N ILE A 455 23.13 9.27 6.47
CA ILE A 455 22.76 9.41 7.88
C ILE A 455 22.80 8.02 8.52
N SER A 456 23.74 7.83 9.46
CA SER A 456 23.72 6.74 10.42
C SER A 456 22.43 6.82 11.24
N TYR A 457 21.69 5.72 11.37
CA TYR A 457 20.57 5.62 12.30
C TYR A 457 21.08 5.82 13.73
N ARG A 458 20.91 7.02 14.28
CA ARG A 458 20.87 7.22 15.73
C ARG A 458 19.45 6.89 16.16
N SER A 459 19.32 5.86 16.98
CA SER A 459 18.09 5.54 17.71
C SER A 459 17.50 6.82 18.33
N PRO A 460 16.18 7.03 18.33
CA PRO A 460 15.59 8.09 19.12
C PRO A 460 15.96 7.83 20.57
N ILE A 461 16.66 8.79 21.19
CA ILE A 461 16.82 8.82 22.63
C ILE A 461 15.41 9.02 23.19
N VAL A 462 14.82 7.94 23.69
CA VAL A 462 13.64 7.99 24.54
C VAL A 462 14.11 8.67 25.82
N THR A 463 13.84 9.96 25.97
CA THR A 463 13.92 10.60 27.28
C THR A 463 12.93 9.87 28.20
N PRO A 464 13.36 9.29 29.32
CA PRO A 464 12.45 8.71 30.30
C PRO A 464 11.49 9.82 30.76
N LEU A 465 10.19 9.54 30.73
CA LEU A 465 9.22 10.41 31.39
C LEU A 465 9.57 10.53 32.88
N PRO A 466 9.39 11.71 33.50
CA PRO A 466 9.60 11.88 34.93
C PRO A 466 8.74 10.86 35.68
N GLN A 467 9.37 10.08 36.56
CA GLN A 467 8.65 9.24 37.51
C GLN A 467 7.85 10.16 38.43
N THR A 468 6.54 10.26 38.22
CA THR A 468 5.65 10.84 39.22
C THR A 468 5.58 9.90 40.42
N PRO A 469 5.53 10.40 41.66
CA PRO A 469 5.51 9.56 42.85
C PRO A 469 4.34 8.57 42.78
N ALA A 470 4.61 7.32 43.18
CA ALA A 470 3.59 6.32 43.38
C ALA A 470 2.59 6.81 44.43
N HIS A 471 1.46 7.36 43.99
CA HIS A 471 0.31 7.49 44.86
C HIS A 471 -0.26 6.11 45.11
N ASP A 472 -0.26 5.74 46.39
CA ASP A 472 -0.80 4.51 46.92
C ASP A 472 -2.29 4.39 46.56
N ARG A 473 -2.60 3.59 45.53
CA ARG A 473 -3.97 3.25 45.12
C ARG A 473 -4.30 1.82 45.53
N SER A 474 -3.89 1.42 46.73
CA SER A 474 -4.21 0.14 47.35
C SER A 474 -5.62 0.12 47.97
N THR A 475 -6.67 0.53 47.25
CA THR A 475 -8.07 0.27 47.63
C THR A 475 -8.99 0.82 46.54
N ILE A 476 -9.54 -0.08 45.72
CA ILE A 476 -10.97 -0.22 45.37
C ILE A 476 -11.01 -1.56 44.62
N ASP A 477 -10.93 -2.63 45.40
CA ASP A 477 -11.36 -3.96 44.99
C ASP A 477 -12.87 -3.96 45.19
N MET A 478 -13.64 -3.68 44.15
CA MET A 478 -15.06 -4.00 44.14
C MET A 478 -15.31 -5.14 43.18
N ASN A 479 -15.84 -6.22 43.76
CA ASN A 479 -16.60 -7.28 43.10
C ASN A 479 -17.74 -6.69 42.26
N ILE A 480 -17.43 -6.08 41.12
CA ILE A 480 -18.44 -5.85 40.10
C ILE A 480 -18.59 -7.20 39.41
N SER A 481 -19.60 -7.95 39.84
CA SER A 481 -20.22 -8.95 38.99
C SER A 481 -20.60 -8.24 37.70
N TYR A 482 -19.87 -8.50 36.61
CA TYR A 482 -20.06 -7.89 35.29
C TYR A 482 -21.52 -8.00 34.79
N ASN A 483 -22.31 -8.91 35.37
CA ASN A 483 -23.74 -9.10 35.12
C ASN A 483 -24.67 -8.05 35.75
N GLN A 484 -24.19 -7.18 36.65
CA GLN A 484 -25.06 -6.21 37.33
C GLN A 484 -25.19 -4.86 36.60
N LEU A 485 -24.31 -4.56 35.62
CA LEU A 485 -24.28 -3.24 34.99
C LEU A 485 -24.98 -3.16 33.61
N ASN A 486 -25.43 -4.24 32.96
CA ASN A 486 -26.08 -4.19 31.63
C ASN A 486 -25.31 -3.34 30.56
N LEU A 487 -24.01 -3.09 30.74
CA LEU A 487 -23.20 -2.32 29.80
C LEU A 487 -22.66 -3.22 28.70
N LEU A 488 -22.54 -2.66 27.50
CA LEU A 488 -21.81 -3.33 26.43
C LEU A 488 -20.34 -3.46 26.82
N PRO A 489 -19.67 -4.59 26.52
CA PRO A 489 -18.25 -4.79 26.84
C PRO A 489 -17.36 -3.66 26.32
N ALA A 490 -17.69 -3.08 25.16
CA ALA A 490 -16.99 -1.93 24.58
C ALA A 490 -16.97 -0.67 25.47
N CYS A 491 -17.93 -0.52 26.40
CA CYS A 491 -18.02 0.58 27.34
C CYS A 491 -17.13 0.40 28.58
N LEU A 492 -16.58 -0.79 28.79
CA LEU A 492 -15.79 -1.12 29.97
C LEU A 492 -14.30 -0.82 29.72
N PRO A 493 -13.54 -0.41 30.75
CA PRO A 493 -12.10 -0.27 30.66
C PRO A 493 -11.44 -1.63 30.46
N THR A 494 -10.17 -1.62 30.04
CA THR A 494 -9.40 -2.87 29.97
C THR A 494 -9.17 -3.42 31.37
N PRO A 495 -9.21 -4.74 31.58
CA PRO A 495 -8.91 -5.32 32.90
C PRO A 495 -7.54 -4.88 33.40
N ASN A 496 -7.42 -4.53 34.69
CA ASN A 496 -6.17 -4.04 35.24
C ASN A 496 -5.11 -5.17 35.32
N PRO A 497 -3.98 -5.06 34.60
CA PRO A 497 -2.86 -6.00 34.64
C PRO A 497 -2.35 -6.39 36.02
N SER A 498 -2.39 -5.45 36.96
CA SER A 498 -1.84 -5.64 38.30
C SER A 498 -2.83 -6.34 39.25
N SER A 499 -4.02 -6.71 38.78
CA SER A 499 -5.03 -7.38 39.61
C SER A 499 -4.73 -8.88 39.78
N PRO A 500 -4.96 -9.46 40.98
CA PRO A 500 -4.63 -10.86 41.28
C PRO A 500 -5.39 -11.89 40.42
N ASN A 501 -6.51 -11.48 39.81
CA ASN A 501 -7.32 -12.30 38.90
C ASN A 501 -7.28 -11.76 37.45
N PHE A 502 -6.21 -11.07 37.06
CA PHE A 502 -6.14 -10.41 35.76
C PHE A 502 -6.35 -11.40 34.59
N ILE A 503 -5.67 -12.55 34.59
CA ILE A 503 -5.71 -13.49 33.45
C ILE A 503 -7.13 -14.01 33.20
N SER A 504 -7.84 -14.41 34.25
CA SER A 504 -9.22 -14.89 34.13
C SER A 504 -10.17 -13.77 33.70
N ARG A 505 -10.01 -12.57 34.27
CA ARG A 505 -10.79 -11.38 33.88
C ARG A 505 -10.53 -10.96 32.43
N PHE A 506 -9.27 -10.98 31.98
CA PHE A 506 -8.88 -10.67 30.61
C PHE A 506 -9.49 -11.65 29.61
N ARG A 507 -9.45 -12.94 29.92
CA ARG A 507 -10.04 -13.97 29.04
C ARG A 507 -11.56 -13.85 28.97
N ALA A 508 -12.23 -13.58 30.09
CA ALA A 508 -13.66 -13.31 30.11
C ALA A 508 -14.02 -12.04 29.31
N ASP A 509 -13.23 -10.98 29.45
CA ASP A 509 -13.39 -9.71 28.72
C ASP A 509 -13.23 -9.90 27.20
N VAL A 510 -12.19 -10.60 26.75
CA VAL A 510 -11.99 -10.93 25.33
C VAL A 510 -13.14 -11.75 24.78
N THR A 511 -13.61 -12.77 25.51
CA THR A 511 -14.78 -13.57 25.13
C THR A 511 -16.00 -12.69 24.89
N GLN A 512 -16.31 -11.80 25.84
CA GLN A 512 -17.45 -10.89 25.73
C GLN A 512 -17.32 -9.91 24.56
N LEU A 513 -16.11 -9.36 24.32
CA LEU A 513 -15.84 -8.47 23.18
C LEU A 513 -16.04 -9.19 21.84
N VAL A 514 -15.56 -10.43 21.73
CA VAL A 514 -15.71 -11.24 20.51
C VAL A 514 -17.17 -11.58 20.27
N GLU A 515 -17.88 -12.09 21.27
CA GLU A 515 -19.30 -12.47 21.14
C GLU A 515 -20.21 -11.29 20.82
N SER A 516 -19.95 -10.13 21.43
CA SER A 516 -20.77 -8.92 21.25
C SER A 516 -20.43 -8.15 19.98
N GLY A 517 -19.16 -8.05 19.62
CA GLY A 517 -18.67 -7.13 18.59
C GLY A 517 -17.96 -7.78 17.40
N ASN A 518 -17.38 -8.97 17.55
CA ASN A 518 -16.55 -9.61 16.51
C ASN A 518 -17.17 -10.89 15.91
N THR A 519 -18.37 -11.26 16.34
CA THR A 519 -19.19 -12.33 15.76
C THR A 519 -20.16 -11.76 14.73
N HIS A 520 -20.12 -12.29 13.51
CA HIS A 520 -20.92 -11.79 12.40
C HIS A 520 -22.40 -12.11 12.56
N LYS A 521 -23.24 -11.07 12.46
CA LYS A 521 -24.70 -11.19 12.36
C LYS A 521 -25.15 -10.69 11.00
N HIS A 522 -25.96 -11.46 10.29
CA HIS A 522 -26.47 -11.03 8.99
C HIS A 522 -27.30 -9.75 9.11
N SER A 523 -27.09 -8.86 8.14
CA SER A 523 -27.83 -7.62 7.95
C SER A 523 -28.02 -7.40 6.45
N ASP A 524 -28.87 -6.45 6.05
CA ASP A 524 -29.10 -6.15 4.63
C ASP A 524 -27.81 -5.82 3.87
N ARG A 525 -26.84 -5.20 4.56
CA ARG A 525 -25.52 -4.89 4.01
C ARG A 525 -24.76 -6.14 3.54
N CYS A 526 -25.01 -7.30 4.16
CA CYS A 526 -24.39 -8.57 3.76
C CYS A 526 -24.72 -8.95 2.31
N TYR A 527 -25.86 -8.50 1.80
CA TYR A 527 -26.35 -8.87 0.47
C TYR A 527 -26.30 -7.70 -0.50
N LYS A 528 -25.46 -6.69 -0.24
CA LYS A 528 -25.27 -5.51 -1.11
C LYS A 528 -25.02 -5.86 -2.59
N TYR A 529 -24.36 -6.98 -2.85
CA TYR A 529 -24.02 -7.42 -4.22
C TYR A 529 -24.98 -8.49 -4.77
N TYR A 530 -25.97 -8.90 -3.99
CA TYR A 530 -27.02 -9.79 -4.46
C TYR A 530 -27.94 -9.05 -5.41
N ASN A 531 -28.23 -9.67 -6.55
CA ASN A 531 -29.17 -9.16 -7.53
C ASN A 531 -30.04 -10.33 -8.01
N ALA A 532 -31.31 -10.34 -7.60
CA ALA A 532 -32.26 -11.38 -7.94
C ALA A 532 -32.43 -11.55 -9.46
N ASN A 533 -32.34 -10.46 -10.22
CA ASN A 533 -32.50 -10.44 -11.68
C ASN A 533 -31.29 -11.04 -12.43
N ARG A 534 -30.16 -11.28 -11.75
CA ARG A 534 -28.96 -11.89 -12.34
C ARG A 534 -28.82 -13.38 -12.01
N GLY A 535 -29.79 -13.98 -11.31
CA GLY A 535 -29.74 -15.40 -10.93
C GLY A 535 -28.60 -15.77 -9.97
N ASN A 536 -27.92 -14.79 -9.37
CA ASN A 536 -26.79 -15.05 -8.47
C ASN A 536 -27.29 -15.61 -7.13
N LYS A 537 -26.57 -16.58 -6.55
CA LYS A 537 -26.85 -17.05 -5.19
C LYS A 537 -26.72 -15.90 -4.18
N LYS A 538 -27.60 -15.89 -3.18
CA LYS A 538 -27.58 -14.93 -2.06
C LYS A 538 -26.40 -15.23 -1.14
N ILE A 539 -25.22 -14.72 -1.49
CA ILE A 539 -23.96 -14.94 -0.77
C ILE A 539 -23.66 -13.71 0.08
N CYS A 540 -23.27 -13.94 1.34
CA CYS A 540 -22.81 -12.89 2.24
C CYS A 540 -21.51 -12.27 1.71
N CYS A 541 -21.45 -10.94 1.60
CA CYS A 541 -20.26 -10.23 1.15
C CYS A 541 -19.04 -10.43 2.06
N MET A 542 -19.28 -10.77 3.34
CA MET A 542 -18.24 -11.14 4.32
C MET A 542 -17.88 -12.63 4.29
N ARG A 543 -18.49 -13.42 3.39
CA ARG A 543 -18.28 -14.86 3.20
C ARG A 543 -18.56 -15.70 4.45
N MET A 544 -19.61 -15.33 5.19
CA MET A 544 -20.13 -16.09 6.33
C MET A 544 -21.31 -16.98 5.91
N PRO A 545 -21.50 -18.17 6.51
CA PRO A 545 -20.61 -18.81 7.49
C PRO A 545 -19.30 -19.31 6.86
N ARG A 546 -18.21 -19.28 7.63
CA ARG A 546 -16.92 -19.82 7.20
C ARG A 546 -16.85 -21.33 7.38
N LYS A 547 -15.97 -21.99 6.62
CA LYS A 547 -15.71 -23.42 6.75
C LYS A 547 -15.05 -23.71 8.11
N LEU A 548 -15.57 -24.69 8.84
CA LEU A 548 -14.95 -25.19 10.07
C LEU A 548 -13.65 -25.92 9.76
N VAL A 549 -12.66 -25.75 10.63
CA VAL A 549 -11.33 -26.33 10.49
C VAL A 549 -10.91 -26.85 11.86
N PRO A 550 -10.82 -28.18 12.08
CA PRO A 550 -10.59 -28.72 13.42
C PRO A 550 -9.18 -28.42 13.96
N VAL A 551 -8.19 -28.29 13.07
CA VAL A 551 -6.78 -28.08 13.43
C VAL A 551 -6.13 -27.20 12.37
N SER A 552 -5.25 -26.27 12.76
CA SER A 552 -4.53 -25.47 11.77
C SER A 552 -3.57 -26.33 10.95
N THR A 553 -3.53 -26.11 9.64
CA THR A 553 -2.68 -26.83 8.69
C THR A 553 -2.05 -25.88 7.69
N ILE A 554 -0.87 -26.26 7.20
CA ILE A 554 -0.17 -25.58 6.11
C ILE A 554 0.10 -26.65 5.05
N ASP A 555 -0.46 -26.44 3.86
CA ASP A 555 -0.25 -27.31 2.71
C ASP A 555 1.22 -27.19 2.25
N PRO A 556 1.99 -28.30 2.18
CA PRO A 556 3.39 -28.27 1.82
C PRO A 556 3.63 -27.90 0.35
N ASP A 557 2.69 -28.20 -0.56
CA ASP A 557 2.85 -27.96 -1.99
C ASP A 557 2.43 -26.55 -2.38
N THR A 558 1.30 -26.09 -1.82
CA THR A 558 0.71 -24.79 -2.17
C THR A 558 1.08 -23.67 -1.21
N GLY A 559 1.48 -24.01 0.02
CA GLY A 559 1.68 -23.05 1.10
C GLY A 559 0.38 -22.46 1.66
N HIS A 560 -0.79 -23.01 1.27
CA HIS A 560 -2.08 -22.54 1.75
C HIS A 560 -2.25 -22.80 3.24
N ILE A 561 -2.64 -21.77 3.99
CA ILE A 561 -2.80 -21.81 5.44
C ILE A 561 -4.29 -21.93 5.77
N SER A 562 -4.65 -22.97 6.50
CA SER A 562 -5.99 -23.09 7.10
C SER A 562 -5.83 -23.00 8.61
N MET A 563 -6.37 -21.95 9.23
CA MET A 563 -6.37 -21.79 10.68
C MET A 563 -7.48 -22.61 11.34
N ARG A 564 -7.23 -23.12 12.55
CA ARG A 564 -8.22 -23.77 13.41
C ARG A 564 -9.40 -22.83 13.62
N ARG A 565 -10.60 -23.37 13.45
CA ARG A 565 -11.88 -22.67 13.54
C ARG A 565 -12.98 -23.61 13.97
N SER A 566 -13.45 -23.47 15.20
CA SER A 566 -14.64 -24.16 15.72
C SER A 566 -15.94 -23.36 15.61
N ASP A 567 -15.86 -22.04 15.40
CA ASP A 567 -17.02 -21.17 15.18
C ASP A 567 -16.99 -20.55 13.77
N PRO A 568 -18.03 -20.73 12.93
CA PRO A 568 -18.03 -20.24 11.56
C PRO A 568 -18.39 -18.75 11.43
N TRP A 569 -18.77 -18.07 12.52
CA TRP A 569 -19.27 -16.69 12.53
C TRP A 569 -18.28 -15.69 13.14
N ILE A 570 -17.28 -16.16 13.88
CA ILE A 570 -16.25 -15.32 14.47
C ILE A 570 -15.32 -14.77 13.38
N ASN A 571 -15.08 -13.46 13.40
CA ASN A 571 -14.05 -12.85 12.57
C ASN A 571 -12.66 -13.00 13.19
N ASN A 572 -11.62 -12.94 12.37
CA ASN A 572 -10.25 -13.13 12.85
C ASN A 572 -9.85 -11.98 13.78
N PHE A 573 -9.26 -12.30 14.93
CA PHE A 573 -8.83 -11.31 15.90
C PHE A 573 -7.48 -11.64 16.54
N ASN A 574 -6.85 -10.63 17.10
CA ASN A 574 -5.75 -10.77 18.05
C ASN A 574 -6.27 -10.35 19.43
N GLU A 575 -6.03 -11.17 20.45
CA GLU A 575 -6.61 -11.02 21.79
C GLU A 575 -6.24 -9.70 22.49
N TYR A 576 -5.02 -9.20 22.28
CA TYR A 576 -4.58 -7.94 22.86
C TYR A 576 -5.10 -6.75 22.08
N LEU A 577 -5.05 -6.81 20.74
CA LEU A 577 -5.51 -5.70 19.90
C LEU A 577 -7.02 -5.49 20.00
N ILE A 578 -7.82 -6.55 20.11
CA ILE A 578 -9.28 -6.41 20.31
C ILE A 578 -9.58 -5.80 21.69
N SER A 579 -8.83 -6.18 22.73
CA SER A 579 -8.96 -5.60 24.07
C SER A 579 -8.54 -4.13 24.09
N ALA A 580 -7.46 -3.75 23.41
CA ALA A 580 -7.06 -2.34 23.26
C ALA A 580 -8.06 -1.51 22.44
N CYS A 581 -8.63 -2.10 21.38
CA CYS A 581 -9.56 -1.41 20.47
C CYS A 581 -11.00 -1.33 21.02
N ARG A 582 -11.35 -2.19 21.99
CA ARG A 582 -12.71 -2.36 22.57
C ARG A 582 -13.82 -2.56 21.52
N SER A 583 -13.47 -3.09 20.35
CA SER A 583 -14.36 -3.12 19.19
C SER A 583 -13.91 -4.16 18.17
N ASN A 584 -14.70 -4.36 17.12
CA ASN A 584 -14.42 -5.33 16.08
C ASN A 584 -13.09 -5.04 15.37
N ILE A 585 -12.33 -6.09 15.10
CA ILE A 585 -11.09 -6.02 14.34
C ILE A 585 -11.07 -7.10 13.25
N ASP A 586 -10.20 -6.94 12.27
CA ASP A 586 -9.93 -7.97 11.27
C ASP A 586 -8.43 -8.11 11.11
N ILE A 587 -7.88 -9.28 11.39
CA ILE A 587 -6.46 -9.58 11.19
C ILE A 587 -6.29 -10.76 10.23
N LYS A 588 -5.43 -10.60 9.24
CA LYS A 588 -5.14 -11.64 8.25
C LYS A 588 -3.66 -11.70 8.00
N PHE A 589 -3.14 -12.93 7.99
CA PHE A 589 -1.79 -13.18 7.55
C PHE A 589 -1.72 -13.22 6.03
N ILE A 590 -0.70 -12.58 5.49
CA ILE A 590 -0.44 -12.45 4.06
C ILE A 590 0.82 -13.24 3.78
N TRP A 591 0.66 -14.38 3.13
CA TRP A 591 1.75 -15.33 2.98
C TRP A 591 2.24 -15.37 1.53
N THR A 592 1.51 -16.02 0.62
CA THR A 592 1.92 -16.13 -0.79
C THR A 592 0.72 -16.27 -1.73
N GLY A 593 0.99 -16.27 -3.04
CA GLY A 593 0.02 -16.69 -4.06
C GLY A 593 -1.02 -15.65 -4.48
N SER A 594 -2.21 -16.14 -4.83
CA SER A 594 -3.35 -15.32 -5.26
C SER A 594 -3.85 -14.39 -4.17
N ASP A 595 -3.70 -14.76 -2.89
CA ASP A 595 -4.22 -13.99 -1.77
C ASP A 595 -3.41 -12.73 -1.53
N ALA A 596 -2.07 -12.81 -1.60
CA ALA A 596 -1.22 -11.63 -1.54
C ALA A 596 -1.50 -10.68 -2.72
N LYS A 597 -1.65 -11.20 -3.94
CA LYS A 597 -2.01 -10.38 -5.11
C LYS A 597 -3.39 -9.75 -4.99
N ALA A 598 -4.40 -10.55 -4.64
CA ALA A 598 -5.78 -10.10 -4.48
C ALA A 598 -5.91 -9.08 -3.35
N LEU A 599 -5.12 -9.23 -2.27
CA LEU A 599 -5.10 -8.30 -1.16
C LEU A 599 -4.35 -7.02 -1.49
N VAL A 600 -3.23 -7.08 -2.21
CA VAL A 600 -2.58 -5.88 -2.77
C VAL A 600 -3.57 -5.15 -3.68
N TYR A 601 -4.26 -5.84 -4.59
CA TYR A 601 -5.31 -5.24 -5.42
C TYR A 601 -6.48 -4.67 -4.59
N TYR A 602 -6.99 -5.44 -3.62
CA TYR A 602 -8.08 -5.02 -2.75
C TYR A 602 -7.71 -3.77 -1.97
N ILE A 603 -6.57 -3.76 -1.28
CA ILE A 603 -6.10 -2.61 -0.50
C ILE A 603 -5.81 -1.42 -1.40
N THR A 604 -5.24 -1.68 -2.57
CA THR A 604 -5.01 -0.65 -3.56
C THR A 604 -6.31 -0.01 -4.02
N ASP A 605 -7.33 -0.80 -4.34
CA ASP A 605 -8.67 -0.31 -4.68
C ASP A 605 -9.32 0.40 -3.50
N TYR A 606 -9.19 -0.17 -2.29
CA TYR A 606 -9.79 0.31 -1.05
C TYR A 606 -9.21 1.65 -0.61
N ILE A 607 -7.89 1.84 -0.75
CA ILE A 607 -7.22 3.11 -0.47
C ILE A 607 -7.58 4.14 -1.54
N THR A 608 -7.77 3.71 -2.78
CA THR A 608 -8.25 4.61 -3.85
C THR A 608 -9.76 4.84 -3.84
N LYS A 609 -10.50 4.21 -2.93
CA LYS A 609 -11.95 4.29 -2.85
C LYS A 609 -12.32 5.76 -2.69
N MET A 610 -13.02 6.27 -3.69
CA MET A 610 -13.43 7.66 -3.71
C MET A 610 -14.53 7.82 -2.67
N SER A 611 -14.23 8.47 -1.54
CA SER A 611 -15.22 8.77 -0.48
C SER A 611 -16.35 9.67 -0.98
N LEU A 612 -16.14 10.34 -2.11
CA LEU A 612 -17.13 11.12 -2.84
C LEU A 612 -17.17 10.55 -4.26
N SER A 613 -18.33 10.10 -4.70
CA SER A 613 -18.52 9.76 -6.10
C SER A 613 -18.23 11.00 -6.95
N PHE A 614 -17.89 10.80 -8.22
CA PHE A 614 -17.74 11.90 -9.18
C PHE A 614 -18.95 12.87 -9.14
N HIS A 615 -20.15 12.33 -8.90
CA HIS A 615 -21.39 13.09 -8.74
C HIS A 615 -21.39 13.98 -7.48
N ASP A 616 -20.83 13.52 -6.36
CA ASP A 616 -20.82 14.29 -5.11
C ASP A 616 -19.82 15.44 -5.15
N THR A 617 -18.65 15.21 -5.78
CA THR A 617 -17.64 16.26 -6.00
C THR A 617 -18.20 17.37 -6.89
N PHE A 618 -18.95 17.01 -7.93
CA PHE A 618 -19.56 17.97 -8.83
C PHE A 618 -20.75 18.71 -8.20
N SER A 619 -21.57 18.02 -7.40
CA SER A 619 -22.67 18.63 -6.65
C SER A 619 -22.17 19.66 -5.63
N LEU A 620 -21.02 19.40 -4.98
CA LEU A 620 -20.35 20.36 -4.11
C LEU A 620 -19.89 21.60 -4.89
N VAL A 621 -19.24 21.43 -6.04
CA VAL A 621 -18.81 22.55 -6.90
C VAL A 621 -20.02 23.36 -7.39
N GLN A 622 -21.09 22.70 -7.83
CA GLN A 622 -22.32 23.37 -8.25
C GLN A 622 -22.94 24.18 -7.10
N LYS A 623 -23.01 23.61 -5.90
CA LYS A 623 -23.58 24.28 -4.72
C LYS A 623 -22.72 25.45 -4.27
N SER A 624 -21.39 25.34 -4.36
CA SER A 624 -20.46 26.45 -4.11
C SER A 624 -20.62 27.59 -5.12
N ILE A 625 -20.81 27.29 -6.41
CA ILE A 625 -21.06 28.28 -7.46
C ILE A 625 -22.40 29.00 -7.20
N THR A 626 -23.46 28.26 -6.89
CA THR A 626 -24.78 28.83 -6.59
C THR A 626 -24.75 29.72 -5.34
N SER A 627 -24.03 29.31 -4.29
CA SER A 627 -23.84 30.17 -3.09
C SER A 627 -23.05 31.44 -3.40
N LEU A 628 -22.00 31.36 -4.22
CA LEU A 628 -21.22 32.53 -4.66
C LEU A 628 -22.06 33.50 -5.50
N GLN A 629 -22.95 32.98 -6.35
CA GLN A 629 -23.87 33.81 -7.15
C GLN A 629 -24.89 34.52 -6.28
N LYS A 630 -25.48 33.82 -5.29
CA LYS A 630 -26.39 34.42 -4.31
C LYS A 630 -25.71 35.49 -3.46
N PHE A 631 -24.48 35.25 -3.02
CA PHE A 631 -23.69 36.23 -2.28
C PHE A 631 -23.36 37.47 -3.11
N LYS A 632 -23.02 37.31 -4.40
CA LYS A 632 -22.84 38.44 -5.31
C LYS A 632 -24.13 39.23 -5.57
N GLN A 633 -25.28 38.56 -5.54
CA GLN A 633 -26.59 39.21 -5.64
C GLN A 633 -27.00 39.92 -4.35
N SER A 634 -26.56 39.48 -3.17
CA SER A 634 -26.85 40.16 -1.91
C SER A 634 -25.94 41.37 -1.62
N ILE A 635 -24.88 41.54 -2.41
CA ILE A 635 -23.95 42.69 -2.34
C ILE A 635 -24.32 43.78 -3.36
N ARG A 636 -25.26 43.49 -4.27
CA ARG A 636 -25.93 44.48 -5.11
C ARG A 636 -27.25 44.85 -4.47
#